data_AF-S3D588-F1
#
_entry.id   AF-S3D588-F1
#
_cell.length_a   1.000
_cell.length_b   1.000
_cell.length_c   1.000
_cell.angle_alpha   90.00
_cell.angle_beta   90.00
_cell.angle_gamma   90.00
#
_symmetry.space_group_name_H-M   'P 1'
#
loop_
_entity.id
_entity.type
_entity.pdbx_description
1 polymer ?
#
loop_
_entity_poly.entity_id
_entity_poly.type
_entity_poly.pdbx_seq_one_letter_code
_entity_poly.pdbx_strand_id
1 'polypeptide(L)'
;MSPFLRTLSILALIILSSIDAYYIIPPNETLFASTPTLHERAEIAAAPIGKCVPVGSVFPSDVTLRILPLGASIVFGYASTDKNGFRAALRSQLVANGASVNFVGELQSGTMIDNDVSGFIGARLDQVFTPLEHALPWLPNIILINVGSNDAGQSYDIVNYHVRLAALLDRIIKTLPKTVILLSNILPNRTPETEANVKIINAQFAAVIQERIDKGALIHFVDMHSLMSPSDIGDGTHPSDAGYIKMGGIWYSAIQQAFAKCWITPPGFVASINDTVPGAISNTICENVLGNAVGPVTVQQGSGNDDSVYVHQGEGLGIAQIDIPSDGLGYDPARVYWADINGALGVALSDGSGANGFGGPGGFLNYAIPMPSCSGVTWFKDIDGDGRDDYICVAPDGKLSAWRNTPGPNPRQPTVRSTQGSTVIIADIDGDGKDDYLTVSSDGSIRASRNGGVGIPTYWQDLGVVFNEGGGRDWRGFQLTDINGDGRDDVVWTSDKGEVTTWTNLRGHSVNSLVPVWRAAGVTHFGDPLLTQYPKPLSKLIFGNVKGHKEWVTYPNYQGVGNDYTVAYQIGPSGAYKLRVTLWFNSGTGGGTRQAGDGVRYCDMRGKGSDDYIWMAKDGTLTVFGNYNNPPNWLQYGVVYTPGSLMAGHTRKDVHLADLNGDGKCDFLIVDKASGSVRMIRNDYSAATDKFAWTDMGIVFDGGGCKNHYGVGLFDMGVRFADITGNGFPDYLCIDPDGRTDAWINTNIVFRAMGQAKASAGADRANIRWADVNGDGKADYIWIDEFLGTYQYWTNAGPGNPADNLGSHIHWDARGVSGGGGNLRGECLDFSDGLCLLEFVPGEWASTADDGSATPSFVGINE
;
A
#
# COMPACT_ATOMS: atom_id res chain seq x y z
N MET A 1 11.46 0.31 53.28
CA MET A 1 12.31 1.00 54.27
C MET A 1 13.73 1.11 53.70
N SER A 2 14.13 2.31 53.27
CA SER A 2 15.55 2.72 53.12
C SER A 2 16.19 2.79 54.53
N PRO A 3 17.52 2.70 54.80
CA PRO A 3 18.55 3.59 54.21
C PRO A 3 20.04 3.14 54.07
N PHE A 4 20.74 3.82 53.14
CA PHE A 4 22.05 4.51 53.25
C PHE A 4 23.44 3.80 53.13
N LEU A 5 24.11 4.03 51.98
CA LEU A 5 25.32 4.87 51.73
C LEU A 5 26.53 4.90 52.71
N ARG A 6 27.78 4.66 52.22
CA ARG A 6 28.90 5.64 52.01
C ARG A 6 30.32 5.03 51.74
N THR A 7 30.83 5.25 50.52
CA THR A 7 32.11 5.88 50.05
C THR A 7 33.58 5.62 50.56
N LEU A 8 34.50 5.45 49.57
CA LEU A 8 35.83 6.09 49.27
C LEU A 8 37.24 5.48 49.66
N SER A 9 37.90 4.90 48.62
CA SER A 9 39.29 4.95 48.02
C SER A 9 40.65 5.19 48.76
N ILE A 10 41.75 4.49 48.32
CA ILE A 10 43.02 5.00 47.66
C ILE A 10 44.26 4.00 47.65
N LEU A 11 44.89 3.81 46.44
CA LEU A 11 46.30 3.48 45.96
C LEU A 11 47.28 2.44 46.65
N ALA A 12 48.32 1.77 46.07
CA ALA A 12 48.88 1.46 44.71
C ALA A 12 50.21 0.58 44.75
N LEU A 13 50.58 -0.09 43.61
CA LEU A 13 51.93 -0.35 42.94
C LEU A 13 52.87 -1.65 43.05
N ILE A 14 52.95 -2.45 41.95
CA ILE A 14 54.04 -3.04 41.02
C ILE A 14 55.27 -3.96 41.42
N ILE A 15 55.56 -5.08 40.66
CA ILE A 15 56.77 -5.49 39.78
C ILE A 15 56.96 -7.04 39.49
N LEU A 16 57.48 -7.38 38.27
CA LEU A 16 57.66 -8.63 37.43
C LEU A 16 58.80 -9.67 37.72
N SER A 17 58.72 -10.93 37.16
CA SER A 17 59.59 -11.54 36.07
C SER A 17 59.70 -13.11 35.90
N SER A 18 59.69 -13.60 34.62
CA SER A 18 60.46 -14.67 33.85
C SER A 18 60.31 -16.26 33.86
N ILE A 19 60.09 -16.84 32.64
CA ILE A 19 60.72 -17.99 31.82
C ILE A 19 60.30 -19.53 31.88
N ASP A 20 59.86 -20.06 30.70
CA ASP A 20 59.88 -21.36 29.90
C ASP A 20 60.39 -22.75 30.44
N ALA A 21 60.10 -23.99 29.92
CA ALA A 21 59.20 -24.65 28.93
C ALA A 21 59.32 -26.24 28.98
N TYR A 22 58.46 -26.96 28.21
CA TYR A 22 58.47 -28.37 27.65
C TYR A 22 57.66 -29.54 28.28
N TYR A 23 56.64 -30.08 27.55
CA TYR A 23 56.46 -31.51 27.11
C TYR A 23 55.18 -31.77 26.24
N ILE A 24 55.16 -32.91 25.52
CA ILE A 24 54.24 -33.45 24.45
C ILE A 24 53.04 -34.27 25.03
N ILE A 25 52.01 -34.65 24.20
CA ILE A 25 51.09 -35.87 24.18
C ILE A 25 49.55 -35.47 24.04
N PRO A 26 48.50 -36.29 23.63
CA PRO A 26 48.14 -37.27 22.55
C PRO A 26 46.77 -36.91 21.82
N PRO A 27 46.02 -37.83 21.15
CA PRO A 27 44.57 -37.67 20.87
C PRO A 27 43.63 -38.70 21.55
N ASN A 28 42.45 -38.25 21.98
CA ASN A 28 41.13 -38.92 21.89
C ASN A 28 39.98 -38.01 22.41
N GLU A 29 38.84 -38.07 21.73
CA GLU A 29 37.60 -37.27 21.86
C GLU A 29 36.86 -37.47 23.22
N THR A 30 35.92 -36.67 23.75
CA THR A 30 34.79 -35.87 23.20
C THR A 30 34.23 -34.89 24.28
N LEU A 31 33.55 -33.82 23.81
CA LEU A 31 32.49 -32.97 24.44
C LEU A 31 32.78 -32.09 25.68
N PHE A 32 32.73 -30.75 25.50
CA PHE A 32 31.77 -29.76 26.06
C PHE A 32 32.32 -28.32 25.91
N ALA A 33 31.42 -27.36 25.72
CA ALA A 33 31.67 -25.99 25.27
C ALA A 33 32.31 -25.04 26.31
N SER A 34 33.20 -24.12 25.87
CA SER A 34 33.16 -22.64 26.08
C SER A 34 34.49 -21.93 25.74
N THR A 35 34.39 -20.97 24.81
CA THR A 35 35.16 -19.72 24.45
C THR A 35 36.39 -19.24 25.28
N PRO A 36 37.22 -18.27 24.78
CA PRO A 36 38.27 -18.34 23.73
C PRO A 36 39.63 -17.73 24.21
N THR A 37 40.73 -17.79 23.42
CA THR A 37 41.61 -16.66 23.01
C THR A 37 43.02 -17.06 22.53
N LEU A 38 43.35 -16.63 21.28
CA LEU A 38 44.55 -15.89 20.79
C LEU A 38 45.97 -16.38 21.21
N HIS A 39 47.00 -16.55 20.38
CA HIS A 39 47.33 -16.04 19.03
C HIS A 39 48.67 -16.65 18.57
N GLU A 40 48.81 -17.05 17.30
CA GLU A 40 49.98 -16.62 16.51
C GLU A 40 49.59 -16.54 15.02
N ARG A 41 49.74 -15.32 14.50
CA ARG A 41 49.17 -14.80 13.25
C ARG A 41 50.05 -15.17 12.07
N ALA A 42 49.49 -15.88 11.10
CA ALA A 42 49.59 -15.41 9.73
C ALA A 42 48.39 -14.47 9.52
N GLU A 43 48.62 -13.21 9.19
CA GLU A 43 47.56 -12.27 8.82
C GLU A 43 46.88 -12.75 7.54
N ILE A 44 45.89 -13.62 7.68
CA ILE A 44 44.74 -13.61 6.79
C ILE A 44 44.07 -12.28 7.09
N ALA A 45 44.18 -11.32 6.18
CA ALA A 45 43.47 -10.06 6.28
C ALA A 45 42.01 -10.38 6.58
N ALA A 46 41.54 -9.99 7.78
CA ALA A 46 40.15 -10.13 8.13
C ALA A 46 39.34 -9.41 7.03
N ALA A 47 38.48 -10.17 6.35
CA ALA A 47 37.55 -9.59 5.38
C ALA A 47 36.84 -8.39 6.05
N PRO A 48 36.58 -7.29 5.33
CA PRO A 48 35.91 -6.14 5.91
C PRO A 48 34.63 -6.62 6.61
N ILE A 49 34.48 -6.31 7.89
CA ILE A 49 33.20 -6.49 8.58
C ILE A 49 32.33 -5.31 8.11
N GLY A 50 31.80 -5.43 6.90
CA GLY A 50 30.77 -4.53 6.38
C GLY A 50 29.49 -4.67 7.18
N LYS A 51 28.51 -3.81 6.91
CA LYS A 51 27.21 -3.96 7.54
C LYS A 51 26.54 -5.22 7.02
N CYS A 52 25.96 -5.98 7.94
CA CYS A 52 25.24 -7.20 7.64
C CYS A 52 23.76 -6.94 7.83
N VAL A 53 22.96 -7.27 6.83
CA VAL A 53 21.52 -7.41 7.01
C VAL A 53 21.08 -8.69 6.28
N PRO A 54 20.11 -9.45 6.81
CA PRO A 54 19.61 -10.65 6.13
C PRO A 54 19.14 -10.36 4.69
N VAL A 55 19.17 -11.36 3.82
CA VAL A 55 18.51 -11.21 2.51
C VAL A 55 17.03 -10.88 2.76
N GLY A 56 16.51 -9.88 2.04
CA GLY A 56 15.12 -9.44 2.18
C GLY A 56 14.87 -8.30 3.19
N SER A 57 15.85 -7.89 4.00
CA SER A 57 15.67 -6.76 4.93
C SER A 57 15.99 -5.40 4.29
N VAL A 58 15.45 -4.32 4.90
CA VAL A 58 15.78 -2.92 4.59
C VAL A 58 17.29 -2.69 4.67
N PHE A 59 17.82 -1.89 3.74
CA PHE A 59 19.23 -1.55 3.71
C PHE A 59 19.58 -0.59 4.87
N PRO A 60 20.78 -0.72 5.47
CA PRO A 60 21.23 0.22 6.50
C PRO A 60 21.26 1.66 5.96
N SER A 61 20.49 2.56 6.58
CA SER A 61 20.41 3.97 6.18
C SER A 61 21.73 4.73 6.38
N ASP A 62 22.66 4.16 7.15
CA ASP A 62 24.00 4.71 7.40
C ASP A 62 25.06 4.23 6.39
N VAL A 63 24.68 3.47 5.36
CA VAL A 63 25.58 3.00 4.29
C VAL A 63 25.09 3.46 2.94
N THR A 64 25.75 4.48 2.38
CA THR A 64 25.53 4.86 0.98
C THR A 64 26.11 3.81 0.03
N LEU A 65 25.32 3.44 -0.97
CA LEU A 65 25.72 2.60 -2.09
C LEU A 65 26.23 3.49 -3.22
N ARG A 66 27.56 3.60 -3.35
CA ARG A 66 28.22 4.20 -4.51
C ARG A 66 28.47 3.12 -5.55
N ILE A 67 27.53 2.98 -6.48
CA ILE A 67 27.48 1.87 -7.43
C ILE A 67 28.10 2.31 -8.76
N LEU A 68 29.06 1.54 -9.27
CA LEU A 68 29.60 1.71 -10.62
C LEU A 68 29.05 0.64 -11.56
N PRO A 69 28.13 0.97 -12.48
CA PRO A 69 27.72 0.07 -13.55
C PRO A 69 28.78 0.10 -14.65
N LEU A 70 29.51 -1.00 -14.84
CA LEU A 70 30.62 -1.12 -15.79
C LEU A 70 30.32 -2.14 -16.89
N GLY A 71 30.42 -1.71 -18.14
CA GLY A 71 30.27 -2.62 -19.27
C GLY A 71 30.12 -1.92 -20.61
N ALA A 72 29.29 -2.51 -21.47
CA ALA A 72 29.07 -2.04 -22.84
C ALA A 72 27.65 -1.50 -23.06
N SER A 73 27.07 -1.73 -24.23
CA SER A 73 25.75 -1.21 -24.64
C SER A 73 24.59 -1.67 -23.74
N ILE A 74 24.63 -2.89 -23.19
CA ILE A 74 23.62 -3.38 -22.24
C ILE A 74 23.67 -2.54 -20.95
N VAL A 75 24.86 -2.27 -20.42
CA VAL A 75 25.03 -1.43 -19.22
C VAL A 75 24.65 0.03 -19.48
N PHE A 76 24.93 0.53 -20.68
CA PHE A 76 24.52 1.87 -21.11
C PHE A 76 22.98 2.06 -21.14
N GLY A 77 22.20 0.99 -21.25
CA GLY A 77 20.76 1.04 -21.48
C GLY A 77 20.39 1.17 -22.96
N TYR A 78 21.26 0.70 -23.87
CA TYR A 78 20.98 0.73 -25.30
C TYR A 78 19.76 -0.12 -25.64
N ALA A 79 18.98 0.31 -26.63
CA ALA A 79 17.67 -0.25 -27.00
C ALA A 79 16.53 -0.13 -25.98
N SER A 80 16.75 0.36 -24.74
CA SER A 80 15.61 0.77 -23.91
C SER A 80 15.00 2.07 -24.44
N THR A 81 13.69 2.23 -24.25
CA THR A 81 12.91 3.39 -24.74
C THR A 81 13.40 4.69 -24.09
N ASP A 82 13.70 4.63 -22.80
CA ASP A 82 14.11 5.76 -21.94
C ASP A 82 15.63 5.92 -21.78
N LYS A 83 16.43 4.99 -22.33
CA LYS A 83 17.88 4.84 -22.13
C LYS A 83 18.34 4.58 -20.69
N ASN A 84 17.43 4.32 -19.74
CA ASN A 84 17.79 4.00 -18.37
C ASN A 84 18.35 2.56 -18.23
N GLY A 85 17.92 1.66 -19.11
CA GLY A 85 18.25 0.23 -19.00
C GLY A 85 17.81 -0.35 -17.66
N PHE A 86 18.61 -1.24 -17.07
CA PHE A 86 18.29 -1.86 -15.78
C PHE A 86 18.42 -0.90 -14.58
N ARG A 87 19.13 0.24 -14.75
CA ARG A 87 19.55 1.10 -13.63
C ARG A 87 18.38 1.77 -12.94
N ALA A 88 17.36 2.21 -13.68
CA ALA A 88 16.18 2.84 -13.09
C ALA A 88 15.41 1.86 -12.20
N ALA A 89 15.17 0.64 -12.67
CA ALA A 89 14.50 -0.41 -11.89
C ALA A 89 15.31 -0.77 -10.64
N LEU A 90 16.62 -0.98 -10.79
CA LEU A 90 17.53 -1.29 -9.68
C LEU A 90 17.53 -0.18 -8.62
N ARG A 91 17.71 1.08 -9.03
CA ARG A 91 17.77 2.22 -8.11
C ARG A 91 16.45 2.42 -7.37
N SER A 92 15.33 2.33 -8.09
CA SER A 92 14.01 2.48 -7.49
C SER A 92 13.80 1.42 -6.42
N GLN A 93 14.18 0.16 -6.67
CA GLN A 93 14.09 -0.91 -5.68
C GLN A 93 15.01 -0.70 -4.47
N LEU A 94 16.26 -0.27 -4.69
CA LEU A 94 17.20 0.01 -3.60
C LEU A 94 16.73 1.18 -2.71
N VAL A 95 16.30 2.28 -3.31
CA VAL A 95 15.80 3.47 -2.60
C VAL A 95 14.50 3.16 -1.86
N ALA A 96 13.57 2.43 -2.48
CA ALA A 96 12.34 1.98 -1.83
C ALA A 96 12.61 1.10 -0.60
N ASN A 97 13.74 0.38 -0.59
CA ASN A 97 14.19 -0.45 0.53
C ASN A 97 15.20 0.27 1.44
N GLY A 98 15.16 1.61 1.48
CA GLY A 98 15.91 2.43 2.44
C GLY A 98 17.38 2.67 2.12
N ALA A 99 17.89 2.21 0.96
CA ALA A 99 19.27 2.49 0.58
C ALA A 99 19.45 3.94 0.11
N SER A 100 20.50 4.60 0.59
CA SER A 100 21.06 5.77 -0.07
C SER A 100 21.85 5.31 -1.29
N VAL A 101 21.48 5.73 -2.50
CA VAL A 101 22.11 5.28 -3.76
C VAL A 101 22.67 6.45 -4.54
N ASN A 102 23.91 6.29 -4.99
CA ASN A 102 24.64 7.18 -5.88
C ASN A 102 25.29 6.32 -6.98
N PHE A 103 24.80 6.39 -8.22
CA PHE A 103 25.52 5.82 -9.35
C PHE A 103 26.71 6.70 -9.72
N VAL A 104 27.80 6.08 -10.18
CA VAL A 104 28.98 6.79 -10.68
C VAL A 104 29.40 6.20 -12.03
N GLY A 105 29.99 7.03 -12.89
CA GLY A 105 30.37 6.65 -14.24
C GLY A 105 30.84 7.83 -15.08
N GLU A 106 31.61 7.58 -16.15
CA GLU A 106 32.14 8.64 -17.03
C GLU A 106 31.09 9.23 -17.96
N LEU A 107 29.98 8.51 -18.13
CA LEU A 107 28.91 8.85 -19.03
C LEU A 107 27.61 9.03 -18.26
N GLN A 108 26.67 9.72 -18.89
CA GLN A 108 25.29 9.83 -18.45
C GLN A 108 24.39 9.27 -19.53
N SER A 109 23.41 8.47 -19.15
CA SER A 109 22.44 7.88 -20.09
C SER A 109 21.08 7.70 -19.43
N GLY A 110 20.04 8.13 -20.12
CA GLY A 110 18.66 8.00 -19.67
C GLY A 110 18.09 9.20 -18.92
N THR A 111 16.80 9.12 -18.62
CA THR A 111 16.00 10.18 -17.98
C THR A 111 15.91 10.04 -16.47
N MET A 112 16.45 8.98 -15.88
CA MET A 112 16.40 8.77 -14.43
C MET A 112 17.20 9.81 -13.66
N ILE A 113 16.81 10.06 -12.42
CA ILE A 113 17.69 10.75 -11.45
C ILE A 113 18.92 9.88 -11.24
N ASP A 114 20.10 10.51 -11.15
CA ASP A 114 21.36 9.82 -10.89
C ASP A 114 21.64 8.78 -11.99
N ASN A 115 21.82 9.30 -13.22
CA ASN A 115 21.92 8.53 -14.46
C ASN A 115 23.36 8.30 -14.92
N ASP A 116 24.33 8.40 -14.00
CA ASP A 116 25.74 8.14 -14.26
C ASP A 116 26.00 6.64 -14.55
N VAL A 117 26.93 6.35 -15.47
CA VAL A 117 27.24 5.00 -15.95
C VAL A 117 28.57 4.89 -16.69
N SER A 118 29.22 3.73 -16.59
CA SER A 118 30.42 3.37 -17.36
C SER A 118 30.08 2.31 -18.41
N GLY A 119 29.19 2.66 -19.34
CA GLY A 119 28.67 1.78 -20.39
C GLY A 119 29.12 2.21 -21.79
N PHE A 120 30.00 1.44 -22.44
CA PHE A 120 30.62 1.84 -23.70
C PHE A 120 30.07 1.02 -24.86
N ILE A 121 29.16 1.61 -25.65
CA ILE A 121 28.49 0.92 -26.77
C ILE A 121 29.54 0.33 -27.72
N GLY A 122 29.40 -0.97 -28.01
CA GLY A 122 30.30 -1.72 -28.91
C GLY A 122 31.63 -2.17 -28.29
N ALA A 123 31.94 -1.78 -27.06
CA ALA A 123 33.18 -2.16 -26.40
C ALA A 123 33.22 -3.65 -26.03
N ARG A 124 34.33 -4.31 -26.34
CA ARG A 124 34.69 -5.63 -25.82
C ARG A 124 35.36 -5.51 -24.45
N LEU A 125 35.56 -6.64 -23.79
CA LEU A 125 36.23 -6.71 -22.48
C LEU A 125 37.60 -6.01 -22.44
N ASP A 126 38.44 -6.17 -23.48
CA ASP A 126 39.75 -5.50 -23.56
C ASP A 126 39.66 -3.97 -23.65
N GLN A 127 38.57 -3.47 -24.22
CA GLN A 127 38.36 -2.04 -24.46
C GLN A 127 37.73 -1.33 -23.25
N VAL A 128 37.15 -2.08 -22.31
CA VAL A 128 36.61 -1.57 -21.03
C VAL A 128 37.72 -1.28 -20.01
N PHE A 129 38.96 -1.76 -20.22
CA PHE A 129 40.10 -1.46 -19.34
C PHE A 129 40.41 0.04 -19.25
N THR A 130 40.41 0.75 -20.38
CA THR A 130 40.72 2.19 -20.37
C THR A 130 39.67 3.00 -19.58
N PRO A 131 38.36 2.81 -19.82
CA PRO A 131 37.35 3.40 -18.96
C PRO A 131 37.47 3.00 -17.48
N LEU A 132 37.72 1.73 -17.16
CA LEU A 132 37.88 1.30 -15.77
C LEU A 132 38.93 2.17 -15.04
N GLU A 133 40.05 2.50 -15.67
CA GLU A 133 41.08 3.35 -15.05
C GLU A 133 40.59 4.76 -14.70
N HIS A 134 39.60 5.29 -15.43
CA HIS A 134 38.98 6.57 -15.12
C HIS A 134 37.95 6.48 -13.98
N ALA A 135 37.29 5.32 -13.83
CA ALA A 135 36.30 5.09 -12.78
C ALA A 135 36.90 4.72 -11.41
N LEU A 136 38.06 4.05 -11.37
CA LEU A 136 38.69 3.61 -10.11
C LEU A 136 38.88 4.74 -9.07
N PRO A 137 39.28 5.98 -9.44
CA PRO A 137 39.39 7.11 -8.51
C PRO A 137 38.08 7.54 -7.83
N TRP A 138 36.92 7.10 -8.33
CA TRP A 138 35.63 7.38 -7.68
C TRP A 138 35.34 6.49 -6.48
N LEU A 139 36.22 5.53 -6.18
CA LEU A 139 36.12 4.65 -5.00
C LEU A 139 34.71 4.04 -4.81
N PRO A 140 34.09 3.43 -5.83
CA PRO A 140 32.79 2.77 -5.66
C PRO A 140 32.91 1.63 -4.65
N ASN A 141 31.91 1.44 -3.80
CA ASN A 141 31.86 0.29 -2.89
C ASN A 141 31.16 -0.93 -3.52
N ILE A 142 30.44 -0.73 -4.63
CA ILE A 142 29.86 -1.80 -5.45
C ILE A 142 30.18 -1.55 -6.92
N ILE A 143 30.61 -2.59 -7.65
CA ILE A 143 30.76 -2.57 -9.11
C ILE A 143 29.88 -3.66 -9.72
N LEU A 144 28.99 -3.27 -10.64
CA LEU A 144 28.18 -4.19 -11.43
C LEU A 144 28.85 -4.40 -12.78
N ILE A 145 29.24 -5.63 -13.11
CA ILE A 145 29.97 -5.91 -14.35
C ILE A 145 29.12 -6.78 -15.29
N ASN A 146 28.80 -6.24 -16.46
CA ASN A 146 28.25 -6.98 -17.60
C ASN A 146 28.99 -6.58 -18.89
N VAL A 147 29.86 -7.46 -19.37
CA VAL A 147 30.68 -7.22 -20.56
C VAL A 147 31.01 -8.54 -21.23
N GLY A 148 31.09 -8.57 -22.56
CA GLY A 148 31.47 -9.76 -23.33
C GLY A 148 30.51 -10.13 -24.46
N SER A 149 29.31 -9.55 -24.51
CA SER A 149 28.39 -9.72 -25.65
C SER A 149 29.04 -9.29 -26.97
N ASN A 150 29.86 -8.23 -26.96
CA ASN A 150 30.64 -7.80 -28.12
C ASN A 150 31.79 -8.76 -28.46
N ASP A 151 32.45 -9.37 -27.46
CA ASP A 151 33.45 -10.42 -27.71
C ASP A 151 32.81 -11.60 -28.44
N ALA A 152 31.64 -12.04 -27.97
CA ALA A 152 30.88 -13.13 -28.57
C ALA A 152 30.42 -12.79 -29.99
N GLY A 153 29.81 -11.60 -30.19
CA GLY A 153 29.29 -11.17 -31.49
C GLY A 153 30.39 -10.89 -32.52
N GLN A 154 31.58 -10.48 -32.07
CA GLN A 154 32.75 -10.23 -32.93
C GLN A 154 33.65 -11.46 -33.07
N SER A 155 33.32 -12.58 -32.41
CA SER A 155 34.17 -13.79 -32.33
C SER A 155 35.62 -13.49 -31.90
N TYR A 156 35.80 -12.51 -31.01
CA TYR A 156 37.10 -12.02 -30.62
C TYR A 156 37.66 -12.77 -29.42
N ASP A 157 38.74 -13.52 -29.64
CA ASP A 157 39.52 -14.19 -28.58
C ASP A 157 38.64 -14.92 -27.53
N ILE A 158 37.69 -15.72 -28.04
CA ILE A 158 36.69 -16.44 -27.25
C ILE A 158 37.37 -17.40 -26.27
N VAL A 159 38.44 -18.08 -26.69
CA VAL A 159 39.15 -19.10 -25.90
C VAL A 159 39.88 -18.50 -24.71
N ASN A 160 40.44 -17.29 -24.83
CA ASN A 160 41.21 -16.64 -23.77
C ASN A 160 40.45 -15.50 -23.07
N TYR A 161 39.12 -15.45 -23.21
CA TYR A 161 38.28 -14.48 -22.50
C TYR A 161 38.55 -14.48 -21.00
N HIS A 162 38.71 -15.67 -20.39
CA HIS A 162 39.06 -15.82 -18.97
C HIS A 162 40.35 -15.13 -18.54
N VAL A 163 41.37 -15.08 -19.40
CA VAL A 163 42.65 -14.42 -19.11
C VAL A 163 42.45 -12.91 -19.03
N ARG A 164 41.66 -12.35 -19.94
CA ARG A 164 41.32 -10.92 -19.96
C ARG A 164 40.41 -10.55 -18.80
N LEU A 165 39.46 -11.41 -18.45
CA LEU A 165 38.55 -11.19 -17.32
C LEU A 165 39.33 -11.23 -15.99
N ALA A 166 40.21 -12.22 -15.85
CA ALA A 166 41.16 -12.33 -14.75
C ALA A 166 41.95 -11.03 -14.55
N ALA A 167 42.56 -10.50 -15.61
CA ALA A 167 43.33 -9.26 -15.54
C ALA A 167 42.47 -8.04 -15.14
N LEU A 168 41.22 -7.96 -15.59
CA LEU A 168 40.30 -6.88 -15.22
C LEU A 168 39.95 -6.96 -13.72
N LEU A 169 39.58 -8.14 -13.25
CA LEU A 169 39.24 -8.37 -11.85
C LEU A 169 40.45 -8.12 -10.94
N ASP A 170 41.63 -8.62 -11.31
CA ASP A 170 42.86 -8.44 -10.54
C ASP A 170 43.24 -6.95 -10.43
N ARG A 171 42.99 -6.17 -11.49
CA ARG A 171 43.19 -4.71 -11.46
C ARG A 171 42.24 -4.03 -10.49
N ILE A 172 40.95 -4.39 -10.48
CA ILE A 172 39.96 -3.85 -9.55
C ILE A 172 40.34 -4.23 -8.11
N ILE A 173 40.53 -5.51 -7.82
CA ILE A 173 40.82 -6.05 -6.49
C ILE A 173 42.08 -5.41 -5.90
N LYS A 174 43.13 -5.25 -6.72
CA LYS A 174 44.38 -4.60 -6.29
C LYS A 174 44.18 -3.13 -5.91
N THR A 175 43.27 -2.43 -6.58
CA THR A 175 43.08 -0.98 -6.40
C THR A 175 42.06 -0.68 -5.31
N LEU A 176 40.99 -1.47 -5.27
CA LEU A 176 39.82 -1.31 -4.42
C LEU A 176 39.54 -2.62 -3.66
N PRO A 177 40.42 -3.02 -2.71
CA PRO A 177 40.34 -4.33 -2.06
C PRO A 177 39.08 -4.53 -1.18
N LYS A 178 38.33 -3.46 -0.92
CA LYS A 178 37.09 -3.48 -0.11
C LYS A 178 35.81 -3.37 -0.95
N THR A 179 35.94 -3.24 -2.26
CA THR A 179 34.80 -3.08 -3.17
C THR A 179 34.20 -4.43 -3.51
N VAL A 180 32.88 -4.51 -3.43
CA VAL A 180 32.13 -5.71 -3.83
C VAL A 180 31.96 -5.71 -5.34
N ILE A 181 32.37 -6.79 -5.99
CA ILE A 181 32.20 -6.99 -7.42
C ILE A 181 31.04 -7.95 -7.65
N LEU A 182 29.95 -7.45 -8.23
CA LEU A 182 28.85 -8.26 -8.71
C LEU A 182 29.07 -8.53 -10.19
N LEU A 183 29.54 -9.74 -10.52
CA LEU A 183 29.95 -10.10 -11.87
C LEU A 183 28.91 -11.01 -12.52
N SER A 184 28.28 -10.51 -13.58
CA SER A 184 27.37 -11.32 -14.39
C SER A 184 28.10 -12.06 -15.49
N ASN A 185 27.61 -13.27 -15.81
CA ASN A 185 27.88 -13.88 -17.11
C ASN A 185 27.09 -13.15 -18.22
N ILE A 186 27.40 -13.45 -19.48
CA ILE A 186 26.77 -12.78 -20.63
C ILE A 186 25.33 -13.31 -20.78
N LEU A 187 24.38 -12.42 -21.07
CA LEU A 187 22.96 -12.73 -21.30
C LEU A 187 22.75 -13.67 -22.51
N PRO A 188 21.59 -14.35 -22.62
CA PRO A 188 21.26 -15.11 -23.82
C PRO A 188 21.27 -14.20 -25.06
N ASN A 189 21.71 -14.74 -26.19
CA ASN A 189 21.66 -14.08 -27.49
C ASN A 189 20.69 -14.82 -28.42
N ARG A 190 19.89 -14.08 -29.21
CA ARG A 190 18.97 -14.72 -30.17
C ARG A 190 19.65 -15.09 -31.49
N THR A 191 20.88 -14.64 -31.72
CA THR A 191 21.69 -15.00 -32.89
C THR A 191 22.45 -16.29 -32.57
N PRO A 192 22.17 -17.42 -33.26
CA PRO A 192 22.71 -18.74 -32.90
C PRO A 192 24.24 -18.81 -32.82
N GLU A 193 24.94 -18.16 -33.75
CA GLU A 193 26.41 -18.13 -33.80
C GLU A 193 26.99 -17.35 -32.61
N THR A 194 26.35 -16.23 -32.26
CA THR A 194 26.75 -15.43 -31.09
C THR A 194 26.44 -16.17 -29.80
N GLU A 195 25.28 -16.83 -29.70
CA GLU A 195 24.89 -17.63 -28.54
C GLU A 195 25.84 -18.83 -28.30
N ALA A 196 26.34 -19.46 -29.36
CA ALA A 196 27.35 -20.50 -29.25
C ALA A 196 28.64 -19.95 -28.61
N ASN A 197 29.10 -18.77 -29.03
CA ASN A 197 30.25 -18.09 -28.42
C ASN A 197 29.96 -17.65 -26.97
N VAL A 198 28.76 -17.15 -26.69
CA VAL A 198 28.30 -16.79 -25.33
C VAL A 198 28.42 -18.00 -24.40
N LYS A 199 27.95 -19.18 -24.81
CA LYS A 199 28.06 -20.41 -24.00
C LYS A 199 29.51 -20.80 -23.73
N ILE A 200 30.40 -20.67 -24.72
CA ILE A 200 31.83 -20.95 -24.56
C ILE A 200 32.48 -19.95 -23.57
N ILE A 201 32.11 -18.66 -23.64
CA ILE A 201 32.61 -17.64 -22.72
C ILE A 201 32.05 -17.86 -21.31
N ASN A 202 30.74 -18.08 -21.16
CA ASN A 202 30.07 -18.25 -19.88
C ASN A 202 30.62 -19.46 -19.10
N ALA A 203 31.01 -20.54 -19.80
CA ALA A 203 31.66 -21.69 -19.19
C ALA A 203 33.02 -21.38 -18.53
N GLN A 204 33.64 -20.24 -18.84
CA GLN A 204 34.95 -19.87 -18.31
C GLN A 204 34.91 -19.04 -17.01
N PHE A 205 33.74 -18.53 -16.59
CA PHE A 205 33.64 -17.63 -15.43
C PHE A 205 33.95 -18.33 -14.10
N ALA A 206 33.45 -19.55 -13.90
CA ALA A 206 33.47 -20.23 -12.60
C ALA A 206 34.89 -20.37 -12.03
N ALA A 207 35.85 -20.82 -12.84
CA ALA A 207 37.24 -21.01 -12.40
C ALA A 207 37.94 -19.67 -12.09
N VAL A 208 37.73 -18.65 -12.92
CA VAL A 208 38.32 -17.31 -12.74
C VAL A 208 37.83 -16.67 -11.43
N ILE A 209 36.54 -16.80 -11.14
CA ILE A 209 35.92 -16.24 -9.94
C ILE A 209 36.40 -16.98 -8.70
N GLN A 210 36.34 -18.31 -8.71
CA GLN A 210 36.69 -19.11 -7.53
C GLN A 210 38.14 -18.88 -7.10
N GLU A 211 39.08 -18.82 -8.04
CA GLU A 211 40.49 -18.55 -7.75
C GLU A 211 40.71 -17.22 -6.99
N ARG A 212 39.88 -16.21 -7.27
CA ARG A 212 39.96 -14.87 -6.63
C ARG A 212 39.23 -14.85 -5.29
N ILE A 213 38.11 -15.54 -5.18
CA ILE A 213 37.40 -15.74 -3.91
C ILE A 213 38.33 -16.47 -2.91
N ASP A 214 39.03 -17.52 -3.35
CA ASP A 214 40.00 -18.26 -2.52
C ASP A 214 41.16 -17.37 -2.02
N LYS A 215 41.45 -16.29 -2.75
CA LYS A 215 42.44 -15.26 -2.39
C LYS A 215 41.84 -14.10 -1.58
N GLY A 216 40.58 -14.20 -1.16
CA GLY A 216 39.90 -13.23 -0.31
C GLY A 216 39.19 -12.09 -1.04
N ALA A 217 39.01 -12.18 -2.37
CA ALA A 217 38.27 -11.16 -3.12
C ALA A 217 36.77 -11.22 -2.86
N LEU A 218 36.12 -10.05 -2.74
CA LEU A 218 34.68 -9.92 -2.55
C LEU A 218 33.93 -9.95 -3.89
N ILE A 219 33.86 -11.14 -4.50
CA ILE A 219 33.16 -11.34 -5.79
C ILE A 219 31.91 -12.17 -5.56
N HIS A 220 30.77 -11.68 -6.06
CA HIS A 220 29.55 -12.47 -6.17
C HIS A 220 29.24 -12.71 -7.65
N PHE A 221 29.16 -13.98 -8.03
CA PHE A 221 28.72 -14.38 -9.36
C PHE A 221 27.21 -14.23 -9.51
N VAL A 222 26.78 -13.66 -10.64
CA VAL A 222 25.38 -13.44 -10.99
C VAL A 222 25.07 -14.19 -12.29
N ASP A 223 24.28 -15.26 -12.21
CA ASP A 223 23.92 -16.07 -13.39
C ASP A 223 22.80 -15.41 -14.21
N MET A 224 23.17 -14.35 -14.93
CA MET A 224 22.26 -13.59 -15.79
C MET A 224 21.79 -14.41 -17.01
N HIS A 225 22.62 -15.33 -17.51
CA HIS A 225 22.28 -16.16 -18.67
C HIS A 225 21.11 -17.11 -18.38
N SER A 226 21.17 -17.85 -17.28
CA SER A 226 20.12 -18.81 -16.94
C SER A 226 18.85 -18.15 -16.40
N LEU A 227 18.99 -16.99 -15.73
CA LEU A 227 17.87 -16.27 -15.15
C LEU A 227 17.09 -15.43 -16.17
N MET A 228 17.69 -15.08 -17.31
CA MET A 228 17.03 -14.43 -18.43
C MET A 228 16.72 -15.43 -19.54
N SER A 229 15.73 -15.14 -20.37
CA SER A 229 15.35 -15.99 -21.49
C SER A 229 15.58 -15.28 -22.83
N PRO A 230 15.61 -16.01 -23.96
CA PRO A 230 15.70 -15.38 -25.28
C PRO A 230 14.55 -14.39 -25.58
N SER A 231 13.38 -14.51 -24.94
CA SER A 231 12.28 -13.54 -25.13
C SER A 231 12.52 -12.21 -24.43
N ASP A 232 13.40 -12.20 -23.43
CA ASP A 232 13.81 -10.97 -22.73
C ASP A 232 14.70 -10.08 -23.63
N ILE A 233 15.12 -10.58 -24.81
CA ILE A 233 16.06 -9.94 -25.74
C ILE A 233 15.33 -9.38 -26.97
N GLY A 234 15.32 -8.05 -27.09
CA GLY A 234 14.53 -7.33 -28.10
C GLY A 234 15.10 -7.43 -29.51
N ASP A 235 16.37 -7.07 -29.69
CA ASP A 235 17.02 -6.92 -31.01
C ASP A 235 18.06 -8.02 -31.34
N GLY A 236 18.12 -9.04 -30.48
CA GLY A 236 19.03 -10.17 -30.59
C GLY A 236 20.21 -10.13 -29.63
N THR A 237 20.60 -8.95 -29.13
CA THR A 237 21.67 -8.82 -28.11
C THR A 237 21.23 -8.00 -26.90
N HIS A 238 20.41 -6.96 -27.10
CA HIS A 238 19.98 -6.07 -26.03
C HIS A 238 18.65 -6.52 -25.44
N PRO A 239 18.49 -6.44 -24.12
CA PRO A 239 17.18 -6.65 -23.48
C PRO A 239 16.11 -5.71 -24.05
N SER A 240 14.85 -6.17 -24.05
CA SER A 240 13.69 -5.30 -24.19
C SER A 240 13.51 -4.44 -22.92
N ASP A 241 12.59 -3.47 -22.92
CA ASP A 241 12.28 -2.70 -21.70
C ASP A 241 11.91 -3.64 -20.52
N ALA A 242 11.10 -4.66 -20.76
CA ALA A 242 10.77 -5.70 -19.76
C ALA A 242 11.99 -6.54 -19.35
N GLY A 243 12.86 -6.89 -20.30
CA GLY A 243 14.10 -7.61 -20.03
C GLY A 243 15.08 -6.80 -19.17
N TYR A 244 15.17 -5.48 -19.38
CA TYR A 244 15.98 -4.59 -18.56
C TYR A 244 15.45 -4.46 -17.14
N ILE A 245 14.12 -4.41 -16.96
CA ILE A 245 13.49 -4.44 -15.63
C ILE A 245 13.86 -5.72 -14.89
N LYS A 246 13.75 -6.88 -15.56
CA LYS A 246 14.12 -8.19 -15.00
C LYS A 246 15.61 -8.25 -14.63
N MET A 247 16.48 -7.74 -15.49
CA MET A 247 17.92 -7.62 -15.20
C MET A 247 18.18 -6.76 -13.94
N GLY A 248 17.41 -5.69 -13.75
CA GLY A 248 17.47 -4.85 -12.55
C GLY A 248 17.15 -5.62 -11.26
N GLY A 249 16.11 -6.47 -11.28
CA GLY A 249 15.75 -7.33 -10.15
C GLY A 249 16.82 -8.40 -9.82
N ILE A 250 17.49 -8.94 -10.84
CA ILE A 250 18.60 -9.88 -10.64
C ILE A 250 19.78 -9.19 -9.94
N TRP A 251 20.13 -7.96 -10.36
CA TRP A 251 21.16 -7.16 -9.68
C TRP A 251 20.79 -6.79 -8.25
N TYR A 252 19.53 -6.45 -8.01
CA TYR A 252 19.02 -6.15 -6.68
C TYR A 252 19.22 -7.33 -5.72
N SER A 253 18.83 -8.55 -6.16
CA SER A 253 19.04 -9.77 -5.38
C SER A 253 20.53 -10.03 -5.08
N ALA A 254 21.40 -9.77 -6.05
CA ALA A 254 22.84 -9.90 -5.87
C ALA A 254 23.41 -8.90 -4.83
N ILE A 255 22.87 -7.67 -4.76
CA ILE A 255 23.24 -6.68 -3.73
C ILE A 255 22.76 -7.12 -2.35
N GLN A 256 21.52 -7.63 -2.23
CA GLN A 256 21.04 -8.20 -0.96
C GLN A 256 21.93 -9.35 -0.46
N GLN A 257 22.36 -10.24 -1.37
CA GLN A 257 23.28 -11.32 -1.03
C GLN A 257 24.65 -10.81 -0.57
N ALA A 258 25.15 -9.69 -1.11
CA ALA A 258 26.39 -9.07 -0.65
C ALA A 258 26.26 -8.48 0.77
N PHE A 259 25.12 -7.87 1.09
CA PHE A 259 24.82 -7.43 2.46
C PHE A 259 24.69 -8.59 3.44
N ALA A 260 24.02 -9.68 3.05
CA ALA A 260 23.89 -10.87 3.88
C ALA A 260 25.24 -11.54 4.21
N LYS A 261 26.24 -11.35 3.35
CA LYS A 261 27.62 -11.81 3.57
C LYS A 261 28.47 -10.80 4.34
N CYS A 262 27.91 -9.69 4.81
CA CYS A 262 28.61 -8.60 5.49
C CYS A 262 29.69 -7.93 4.64
N TRP A 263 29.56 -7.92 3.31
CA TRP A 263 30.64 -7.48 2.43
C TRP A 263 30.69 -5.98 2.22
N ILE A 264 29.56 -5.27 2.38
CA ILE A 264 29.45 -3.87 1.96
C ILE A 264 29.84 -2.92 3.09
N THR A 265 30.87 -2.12 2.85
CA THR A 265 31.28 -0.99 3.70
C THR A 265 30.93 0.34 3.03
N PRO A 266 30.81 1.45 3.79
CA PRO A 266 30.67 2.79 3.20
C PRO A 266 31.78 3.09 2.18
N PRO A 267 31.49 3.86 1.12
CA PRO A 267 32.46 4.17 0.10
C PRO A 267 33.55 5.10 0.64
N GLY A 268 34.71 5.09 0.00
CA GLY A 268 35.79 6.01 0.38
C GLY A 268 35.40 7.46 0.10
N PHE A 269 35.82 8.39 0.96
CA PHE A 269 35.56 9.81 0.73
C PHE A 269 36.30 10.31 -0.51
N VAL A 270 35.57 10.98 -1.41
CA VAL A 270 36.12 11.65 -2.60
C VAL A 270 35.51 13.04 -2.65
N ALA A 271 36.34 14.09 -2.49
CA ALA A 271 35.85 15.46 -2.34
C ALA A 271 35.02 15.98 -3.53
N SER A 272 35.23 15.43 -4.73
CA SER A 272 34.49 15.80 -5.95
C SER A 272 33.20 15.00 -6.15
N ILE A 273 32.90 14.01 -5.32
CA ILE A 273 31.68 13.20 -5.41
C ILE A 273 30.76 13.62 -4.28
N ASN A 274 29.53 14.00 -4.63
CA ASN A 274 28.47 14.20 -3.67
C ASN A 274 27.64 12.93 -3.56
N ASP A 275 27.87 12.15 -2.51
CA ASP A 275 27.04 10.99 -2.18
C ASP A 275 25.65 11.37 -1.65
N THR A 276 25.43 12.66 -1.38
CA THR A 276 24.11 13.22 -1.11
C THR A 276 23.41 13.45 -2.43
N VAL A 277 22.82 12.40 -3.00
CA VAL A 277 21.81 12.59 -4.04
C VAL A 277 20.62 13.28 -3.35
N PRO A 278 20.05 14.38 -3.89
CA PRO A 278 18.92 15.06 -3.27
C PRO A 278 17.80 14.07 -2.93
N GLY A 279 17.72 13.70 -1.65
CA GLY A 279 16.49 13.17 -1.09
C GLY A 279 15.45 14.28 -1.20
N ALA A 280 14.32 13.96 -1.82
CA ALA A 280 13.19 14.85 -2.03
C ALA A 280 13.49 16.07 -2.92
N ILE A 281 13.54 15.86 -4.24
CA ILE A 281 13.01 16.88 -5.15
C ILE A 281 11.55 16.54 -5.37
N SER A 282 10.71 17.46 -4.93
CA SER A 282 9.27 17.61 -5.21
C SER A 282 8.99 17.73 -6.72
N ASN A 283 9.29 16.71 -7.53
CA ASN A 283 8.77 16.63 -8.89
C ASN A 283 7.58 15.66 -8.93
N THR A 284 6.47 16.27 -8.57
CA THR A 284 5.08 15.87 -8.52
C THR A 284 4.50 15.54 -9.91
N ILE A 285 4.90 14.45 -10.58
CA ILE A 285 4.14 13.92 -11.75
C ILE A 285 4.26 12.39 -11.96
N CYS A 286 4.65 11.59 -10.97
CA CYS A 286 4.68 10.13 -11.16
C CYS A 286 3.83 9.42 -10.09
N GLU A 287 2.70 8.87 -10.51
CA GLU A 287 2.10 7.72 -9.84
C GLU A 287 3.12 6.58 -9.81
N ASN A 288 3.13 5.78 -8.74
CA ASN A 288 3.98 4.59 -8.64
C ASN A 288 3.78 3.68 -9.88
N VAL A 289 4.83 3.52 -10.69
CA VAL A 289 4.83 2.60 -11.84
C VAL A 289 5.07 1.18 -11.35
N LEU A 290 4.45 0.18 -12.02
CA LEU A 290 4.57 -1.26 -11.74
C LEU A 290 6.01 -1.69 -11.38
N GLY A 291 6.22 -2.11 -10.13
CA GLY A 291 7.47 -2.68 -9.66
C GLY A 291 7.36 -4.21 -9.50
N ASN A 292 8.19 -4.97 -10.22
CA ASN A 292 8.33 -6.41 -10.01
C ASN A 292 9.28 -6.67 -8.83
N ALA A 293 8.74 -6.83 -7.62
CA ALA A 293 9.51 -7.19 -6.43
C ALA A 293 9.71 -8.70 -6.33
N VAL A 294 10.97 -9.13 -6.12
CA VAL A 294 11.37 -10.54 -5.85
C VAL A 294 12.50 -10.55 -4.82
N GLY A 295 12.28 -11.19 -3.67
CA GLY A 295 13.33 -11.56 -2.70
C GLY A 295 12.76 -12.28 -1.44
N PRO A 296 13.42 -13.34 -0.89
CA PRO A 296 12.89 -14.27 0.15
C PRO A 296 13.38 -13.93 1.59
N VAL A 297 12.73 -14.15 2.74
CA VAL A 297 11.34 -14.43 3.18
C VAL A 297 11.16 -13.95 4.61
N THR A 298 10.13 -13.15 4.76
CA THR A 298 9.18 -13.12 5.86
C THR A 298 7.86 -12.88 5.12
N VAL A 299 6.83 -13.74 5.21
CA VAL A 299 5.88 -13.87 4.07
C VAL A 299 5.02 -12.65 3.71
N GLN A 300 5.14 -11.49 4.38
CA GLN A 300 5.01 -10.19 3.69
C GLN A 300 5.38 -8.96 4.56
N GLN A 301 6.43 -8.21 4.21
CA GLN A 301 6.27 -6.75 4.22
C GLN A 301 5.54 -6.41 2.92
N GLY A 302 4.37 -5.78 3.01
CA GLY A 302 3.38 -5.63 1.93
C GLY A 302 3.94 -5.55 0.52
N SER A 303 3.67 -6.57 -0.29
CA SER A 303 3.80 -6.45 -1.74
C SER A 303 2.64 -5.61 -2.27
N GLY A 304 2.96 -4.60 -3.08
CA GLY A 304 1.97 -3.71 -3.64
C GLY A 304 2.39 -2.25 -3.64
N ASN A 305 2.09 -1.54 -4.73
CA ASN A 305 2.28 -0.10 -4.76
C ASN A 305 1.24 0.58 -3.85
N ASP A 306 1.68 1.46 -2.96
CA ASP A 306 0.80 2.47 -2.37
C ASP A 306 0.67 3.66 -3.34
N ASP A 307 -0.06 4.70 -2.96
CA ASP A 307 -0.22 5.91 -3.76
C ASP A 307 0.64 7.10 -3.27
N SER A 308 1.66 6.86 -2.42
CA SER A 308 2.61 7.87 -1.91
C SER A 308 1.98 9.02 -1.08
N VAL A 309 2.68 10.15 -0.94
CA VAL A 309 2.20 11.34 -0.19
C VAL A 309 1.17 12.10 -1.03
N TYR A 310 0.14 12.65 -0.39
CA TYR A 310 -0.86 13.46 -1.09
C TYR A 310 -0.23 14.68 -1.76
N VAL A 311 -0.56 14.87 -3.03
CA VAL A 311 -0.20 16.04 -3.82
C VAL A 311 -1.48 16.72 -4.27
N HIS A 312 -1.72 17.92 -3.75
CA HIS A 312 -2.89 18.71 -4.09
C HIS A 312 -2.77 19.31 -5.50
N GLN A 313 -3.87 19.23 -6.27
CA GLN A 313 -4.02 19.91 -7.55
C GLN A 313 -5.47 20.40 -7.70
N GLY A 314 -5.70 21.69 -7.56
CA GLY A 314 -7.02 22.31 -7.73
C GLY A 314 -7.24 22.90 -9.13
N GLU A 315 -8.42 22.66 -9.70
CA GLU A 315 -8.94 23.34 -10.90
C GLU A 315 -10.03 24.34 -10.50
N GLY A 316 -9.86 25.62 -10.84
CA GLY A 316 -10.87 26.64 -10.56
C GLY A 316 -12.11 26.47 -11.43
N LEU A 317 -13.27 26.20 -10.81
CA LEU A 317 -14.56 26.08 -11.51
C LEU A 317 -15.29 27.42 -11.66
N GLY A 318 -14.75 28.49 -11.09
CA GLY A 318 -15.31 29.84 -11.15
C GLY A 318 -16.05 30.25 -9.88
N ILE A 319 -16.98 31.20 -10.02
CA ILE A 319 -17.67 31.82 -8.89
C ILE A 319 -19.18 31.55 -9.00
N ALA A 320 -19.73 30.90 -7.98
CA ALA A 320 -21.16 30.76 -7.77
C ALA A 320 -21.73 31.97 -6.99
N GLN A 321 -22.99 32.30 -7.24
CA GLN A 321 -23.76 33.25 -6.44
C GLN A 321 -24.94 32.52 -5.80
N ILE A 322 -25.05 32.67 -4.48
CA ILE A 322 -26.11 32.09 -3.65
C ILE A 322 -26.94 33.26 -3.12
N ASP A 323 -28.23 33.28 -3.45
CA ASP A 323 -29.17 34.25 -2.90
C ASP A 323 -29.54 33.83 -1.46
N ILE A 324 -29.38 34.74 -0.49
CA ILE A 324 -29.73 34.51 0.92
C ILE A 324 -31.06 35.20 1.22
N PRO A 325 -32.05 34.52 1.84
CA PRO A 325 -33.28 35.17 2.26
C PRO A 325 -32.99 36.28 3.28
N SER A 326 -33.50 37.48 3.02
CA SER A 326 -33.36 38.62 3.92
C SER A 326 -34.34 38.50 5.09
N ASP A 327 -33.90 37.90 6.20
CA ASP A 327 -34.63 38.00 7.47
C ASP A 327 -34.31 39.31 8.22
N GLY A 328 -33.36 40.10 7.72
CA GLY A 328 -32.93 41.36 8.33
C GLY A 328 -32.00 41.20 9.53
N LEU A 329 -31.53 39.98 9.84
CA LEU A 329 -30.69 39.70 11.02
C LEU A 329 -29.18 39.69 10.75
N GLY A 330 -28.75 39.86 9.51
CA GLY A 330 -27.33 39.82 9.14
C GLY A 330 -26.81 38.38 9.15
N TYR A 331 -26.68 37.79 7.95
CA TYR A 331 -26.27 36.40 7.81
C TYR A 331 -24.76 36.22 8.03
N ASP A 332 -24.35 35.18 8.75
CA ASP A 332 -22.94 34.79 8.88
C ASP A 332 -22.58 33.71 7.85
N PRO A 333 -21.71 34.00 6.86
CA PRO A 333 -21.19 32.98 5.93
C PRO A 333 -20.57 31.74 6.59
N ALA A 334 -20.25 31.78 7.88
CA ALA A 334 -19.81 30.61 8.67
C ALA A 334 -20.89 29.53 8.84
N ARG A 335 -22.11 29.75 8.30
CA ARG A 335 -23.22 28.80 8.39
C ARG A 335 -23.68 28.27 7.03
N VAL A 336 -22.74 28.18 6.09
CA VAL A 336 -22.90 27.48 4.81
C VAL A 336 -22.20 26.14 4.96
N TYR A 337 -22.88 25.06 4.56
CA TYR A 337 -22.38 23.71 4.67
C TYR A 337 -22.54 23.00 3.32
N TRP A 338 -21.60 22.12 2.99
CA TRP A 338 -21.72 21.19 1.88
C TRP A 338 -22.20 19.86 2.44
N ALA A 339 -23.21 19.26 1.81
CA ALA A 339 -23.79 18.01 2.29
C ALA A 339 -24.33 17.14 1.15
N ASP A 340 -24.17 15.82 1.25
CA ASP A 340 -24.91 14.87 0.42
C ASP A 340 -26.31 14.65 1.01
N ILE A 341 -27.33 15.10 0.29
CA ILE A 341 -28.70 15.12 0.81
C ILE A 341 -29.56 14.00 0.21
N ASN A 342 -29.24 13.51 -0.98
CA ASN A 342 -30.09 12.55 -1.69
C ASN A 342 -29.29 11.63 -2.66
N GLY A 343 -28.02 11.35 -2.36
CA GLY A 343 -27.09 10.75 -3.31
C GLY A 343 -26.65 11.73 -4.39
N ALA A 344 -26.69 13.03 -4.06
CA ALA A 344 -26.27 14.14 -4.89
C ALA A 344 -25.91 15.32 -3.99
N LEU A 345 -24.77 15.94 -4.25
CA LEU A 345 -24.29 17.08 -3.48
C LEU A 345 -25.22 18.29 -3.60
N GLY A 346 -25.55 18.85 -2.44
CA GLY A 346 -26.20 20.14 -2.32
C GLY A 346 -25.45 21.08 -1.38
N VAL A 347 -25.83 22.36 -1.44
CA VAL A 347 -25.47 23.35 -0.42
C VAL A 347 -26.58 23.35 0.63
N ALA A 348 -26.20 23.15 1.89
CA ALA A 348 -27.06 23.32 3.05
C ALA A 348 -26.79 24.68 3.73
N LEU A 349 -27.85 25.42 4.07
CA LEU A 349 -27.76 26.68 4.83
C LEU A 349 -28.38 26.50 6.21
N SER A 350 -27.71 26.98 7.27
CA SER A 350 -28.29 27.04 8.62
C SER A 350 -28.30 28.47 9.15
N ASP A 351 -29.45 29.08 9.40
CA ASP A 351 -29.51 30.46 9.92
C ASP A 351 -29.59 30.52 11.47
N GLY A 352 -29.61 29.36 12.14
CA GLY A 352 -29.77 29.26 13.59
C GLY A 352 -31.13 29.73 14.14
N SER A 353 -32.06 30.15 13.27
CA SER A 353 -33.40 30.65 13.59
C SER A 353 -34.52 29.71 13.12
N GLY A 354 -34.19 28.75 12.25
CA GLY A 354 -35.10 27.71 11.76
C GLY A 354 -35.49 27.84 10.29
N ALA A 355 -34.88 28.76 9.52
CA ALA A 355 -35.05 28.86 8.06
C ALA A 355 -33.80 28.32 7.33
N ASN A 356 -33.79 27.01 7.08
CA ASN A 356 -32.66 26.26 6.53
C ASN A 356 -33.08 25.58 5.21
N GLY A 357 -32.23 25.47 4.17
CA GLY A 357 -32.62 24.92 2.85
C GLY A 357 -31.53 24.12 2.11
N PHE A 358 -31.97 23.37 1.08
CA PHE A 358 -31.20 22.35 0.32
C PHE A 358 -31.31 22.59 -1.20
N GLY A 359 -30.38 22.13 -2.05
CA GLY A 359 -30.48 22.30 -3.52
C GLY A 359 -29.81 21.18 -4.33
N GLY A 360 -30.37 20.87 -5.51
CA GLY A 360 -29.92 19.80 -6.43
C GLY A 360 -29.84 20.26 -7.91
N PRO A 361 -29.56 19.36 -8.88
CA PRO A 361 -28.78 19.66 -10.08
C PRO A 361 -29.51 20.50 -11.14
N GLY A 362 -28.82 21.51 -11.68
CA GLY A 362 -29.25 22.33 -12.84
C GLY A 362 -29.71 23.76 -12.53
N GLY A 363 -29.75 24.18 -11.26
CA GLY A 363 -30.11 25.55 -10.90
C GLY A 363 -29.94 25.79 -9.41
N PHE A 364 -29.28 26.89 -9.07
CA PHE A 364 -29.05 27.35 -7.71
C PHE A 364 -30.34 27.30 -6.85
N LEU A 365 -30.27 26.58 -5.71
CA LEU A 365 -31.14 26.62 -4.50
C LEU A 365 -32.66 26.43 -4.71
N ASN A 366 -33.25 25.39 -4.10
CA ASN A 366 -34.71 25.28 -3.90
C ASN A 366 -35.04 25.22 -2.40
N TYR A 367 -35.70 26.25 -1.88
CA TYR A 367 -35.89 26.49 -0.45
C TYR A 367 -36.52 25.34 0.39
N ALA A 368 -35.86 25.13 1.54
CA ALA A 368 -36.28 24.83 2.92
C ALA A 368 -37.24 23.69 3.34
N ILE A 369 -36.66 22.75 4.08
CA ILE A 369 -37.34 22.00 5.15
C ILE A 369 -37.00 22.69 6.49
N PRO A 370 -37.97 23.14 7.30
CA PRO A 370 -37.69 23.73 8.60
C PRO A 370 -36.94 22.75 9.50
N MET A 371 -35.75 23.13 9.99
CA MET A 371 -34.95 22.33 10.90
C MET A 371 -35.10 22.82 12.35
N PRO A 372 -34.89 21.96 13.36
CA PRO A 372 -34.88 22.37 14.75
C PRO A 372 -33.78 23.40 15.04
N SER A 373 -34.02 24.28 16.00
CA SER A 373 -33.00 25.24 16.43
C SER A 373 -31.87 24.52 17.18
N CYS A 374 -30.63 24.93 16.90
CA CYS A 374 -29.45 24.46 17.60
C CYS A 374 -28.87 25.58 18.46
N SER A 375 -28.72 25.34 19.76
CA SER A 375 -28.12 26.29 20.70
C SER A 375 -26.59 26.24 20.74
N GLY A 376 -25.96 25.32 20.00
CA GLY A 376 -24.50 25.15 19.92
C GLY A 376 -24.00 25.11 18.47
N VAL A 377 -23.20 24.09 18.12
CA VAL A 377 -22.59 23.96 16.77
C VAL A 377 -23.40 22.99 15.91
N THR A 378 -23.58 23.35 14.64
CA THR A 378 -24.28 22.55 13.63
C THR A 378 -23.27 21.79 12.77
N TRP A 379 -23.53 20.52 12.47
CA TRP A 379 -22.80 19.71 11.50
C TRP A 379 -23.76 19.05 10.50
N PHE A 380 -23.24 18.78 9.30
CA PHE A 380 -23.88 17.93 8.29
C PHE A 380 -22.92 16.79 7.98
N LYS A 381 -23.21 15.61 8.51
CA LYS A 381 -22.29 14.46 8.57
C LYS A 381 -23.09 13.16 8.65
N ASP A 382 -22.62 12.11 8.00
CA ASP A 382 -23.28 10.81 7.90
C ASP A 382 -23.07 10.01 9.20
N ILE A 383 -24.02 10.10 10.12
CA ILE A 383 -23.87 9.48 11.45
C ILE A 383 -24.28 8.01 11.43
N ASP A 384 -24.94 7.54 10.37
CA ASP A 384 -25.44 6.17 10.29
C ASP A 384 -24.96 5.34 9.09
N GLY A 385 -24.04 5.90 8.31
CA GLY A 385 -23.30 5.24 7.25
C GLY A 385 -24.15 4.93 6.02
N ASP A 386 -25.28 5.62 5.84
CA ASP A 386 -26.19 5.37 4.71
C ASP A 386 -25.81 6.12 3.42
N GLY A 387 -24.68 6.83 3.45
CA GLY A 387 -24.10 7.62 2.37
C GLY A 387 -24.69 9.03 2.28
N ARG A 388 -25.55 9.44 3.22
CA ARG A 388 -26.21 10.75 3.24
C ARG A 388 -25.83 11.48 4.52
N ASP A 389 -25.52 12.76 4.39
CA ASP A 389 -25.17 13.57 5.54
C ASP A 389 -26.43 13.93 6.35
N ASP A 390 -26.38 13.67 7.65
CA ASP A 390 -27.43 13.95 8.63
C ASP A 390 -27.26 15.33 9.24
N TYR A 391 -28.36 15.89 9.77
CA TYR A 391 -28.28 17.14 10.52
C TYR A 391 -27.94 16.85 11.99
N ILE A 392 -26.87 17.46 12.48
CA ILE A 392 -26.38 17.25 13.83
C ILE A 392 -26.28 18.59 14.55
N CYS A 393 -26.79 18.64 15.78
CA CYS A 393 -26.61 19.75 16.71
C CYS A 393 -25.83 19.27 17.92
N VAL A 394 -24.76 19.97 18.25
CA VAL A 394 -23.97 19.75 19.45
C VAL A 394 -24.11 20.96 20.37
N ALA A 395 -24.77 20.79 21.50
CA ALA A 395 -24.97 21.85 22.48
C ALA A 395 -23.66 22.25 23.19
N PRO A 396 -23.59 23.43 23.85
CA PRO A 396 -22.38 23.89 24.53
C PRO A 396 -21.86 22.97 25.65
N ASP A 397 -22.73 22.13 26.22
CA ASP A 397 -22.40 21.08 27.18
C ASP A 397 -21.91 19.78 26.50
N GLY A 398 -21.74 19.80 25.18
CA GLY A 398 -21.28 18.70 24.33
C GLY A 398 -22.35 17.64 24.05
N LYS A 399 -23.62 17.91 24.40
CA LYS A 399 -24.74 17.04 24.05
C LYS A 399 -25.02 17.07 22.55
N LEU A 400 -24.85 15.93 21.90
CA LEU A 400 -25.18 15.71 20.49
C LEU A 400 -26.66 15.31 20.36
N SER A 401 -27.33 15.88 19.37
CA SER A 401 -28.62 15.44 18.85
C SER A 401 -28.53 15.38 17.32
N ALA A 402 -28.85 14.24 16.72
CA ALA A 402 -28.81 14.07 15.25
C ALA A 402 -30.20 13.74 14.71
N TRP A 403 -30.51 14.23 13.52
CA TRP A 403 -31.74 14.02 12.77
C TRP A 403 -31.42 13.36 11.44
N ARG A 404 -31.81 12.09 11.33
CA ARG A 404 -31.51 11.27 10.16
C ARG A 404 -32.10 11.86 8.88
N ASN A 405 -31.28 11.92 7.84
CA ASN A 405 -31.67 12.25 6.48
C ASN A 405 -32.15 11.02 5.70
N THR A 406 -33.42 10.66 5.89
CA THR A 406 -34.02 9.53 5.15
C THR A 406 -34.39 9.91 3.71
N PRO A 407 -34.42 8.96 2.75
CA PRO A 407 -34.92 9.20 1.40
C PRO A 407 -36.30 9.89 1.38
N GLY A 408 -36.35 11.08 0.78
CA GLY A 408 -37.55 11.91 0.73
C GLY A 408 -37.34 13.31 1.34
N PRO A 409 -38.40 14.13 1.46
CA PRO A 409 -38.26 15.56 1.76
C PRO A 409 -38.40 15.93 3.25
N ASN A 410 -38.17 15.05 4.24
CA ASN A 410 -38.48 15.42 5.64
C ASN A 410 -37.75 14.66 6.79
N PRO A 411 -36.72 15.25 7.46
CA PRO A 411 -35.92 14.61 8.53
C PRO A 411 -36.45 14.85 9.97
N ARG A 412 -37.76 14.77 10.21
CA ARG A 412 -38.41 15.50 11.32
C ARG A 412 -38.27 14.98 12.76
N GLN A 413 -37.41 14.00 13.09
CA GLN A 413 -37.21 13.56 14.48
C GLN A 413 -35.75 13.19 14.78
N PRO A 414 -35.21 13.56 15.96
CA PRO A 414 -33.85 13.22 16.30
C PRO A 414 -33.77 11.71 16.56
N THR A 415 -32.90 11.03 15.82
CA THR A 415 -32.64 9.59 15.91
C THR A 415 -31.56 9.26 16.93
N VAL A 416 -30.67 10.22 17.24
CA VAL A 416 -29.53 10.02 18.15
C VAL A 416 -29.50 11.11 19.21
N ARG A 417 -29.20 10.74 20.46
CA ARG A 417 -28.88 11.67 21.55
C ARG A 417 -27.72 11.11 22.38
N SER A 418 -26.61 11.83 22.49
CA SER A 418 -25.48 11.46 23.35
C SER A 418 -24.89 12.69 24.03
N THR A 419 -24.10 12.50 25.09
CA THR A 419 -23.37 13.57 25.79
C THR A 419 -21.90 13.21 25.86
N GLN A 420 -21.05 14.08 25.32
CA GLN A 420 -19.60 13.98 25.35
C GLN A 420 -19.04 15.39 25.66
N GLY A 421 -17.75 15.59 25.90
CA GLY A 421 -17.18 16.83 26.50
C GLY A 421 -17.28 18.15 25.68
N SER A 422 -16.56 19.20 26.08
CA SER A 422 -16.58 20.51 25.41
C SER A 422 -15.54 20.67 24.28
N THR A 423 -15.92 21.39 23.22
CA THR A 423 -15.28 21.58 21.89
C THR A 423 -15.33 20.35 21.00
N VAL A 424 -16.10 20.41 19.89
CA VAL A 424 -16.56 19.21 19.16
C VAL A 424 -16.40 19.35 17.64
N ILE A 425 -15.78 18.34 17.01
CA ILE A 425 -15.75 18.08 15.56
C ILE A 425 -16.44 16.73 15.31
N ILE A 426 -17.14 16.62 14.17
CA ILE A 426 -17.73 15.36 13.70
C ILE A 426 -17.03 15.00 12.38
N ALA A 427 -16.44 13.81 12.32
CA ALA A 427 -15.62 13.37 11.18
C ALA A 427 -15.40 11.85 11.22
N ASP A 428 -15.35 11.18 10.06
CA ASP A 428 -15.04 9.75 9.94
C ASP A 428 -13.53 9.53 10.08
N ILE A 429 -13.09 9.09 11.27
CA ILE A 429 -11.66 8.95 11.57
C ILE A 429 -11.13 7.55 11.27
N ASP A 430 -11.98 6.54 11.38
CA ASP A 430 -11.59 5.15 11.21
C ASP A 430 -12.05 4.55 9.87
N GLY A 431 -12.70 5.34 9.02
CA GLY A 431 -13.07 5.00 7.65
C GLY A 431 -14.12 3.92 7.51
N ASP A 432 -14.95 3.72 8.54
CA ASP A 432 -16.06 2.76 8.49
C ASP A 432 -17.31 3.34 7.80
N GLY A 433 -17.25 4.60 7.38
CA GLY A 433 -18.32 5.33 6.70
C GLY A 433 -19.28 6.05 7.65
N LYS A 434 -19.11 5.91 8.97
CA LYS A 434 -19.92 6.61 9.98
C LYS A 434 -19.07 7.66 10.66
N ASP A 435 -19.56 8.90 10.71
CA ASP A 435 -18.80 9.98 11.33
C ASP A 435 -18.71 9.81 12.87
N ASP A 436 -17.51 10.10 13.40
CA ASP A 436 -17.16 9.95 14.80
C ASP A 436 -17.31 11.24 15.60
N TYR A 437 -17.20 11.13 16.92
CA TYR A 437 -17.21 12.27 17.83
C TYR A 437 -15.78 12.62 18.23
N LEU A 438 -15.33 13.84 17.92
CA LEU A 438 -13.98 14.29 18.21
C LEU A 438 -13.98 15.56 19.07
N THR A 439 -12.92 15.74 19.85
CA THR A 439 -12.66 16.95 20.63
C THR A 439 -11.26 17.49 20.34
N VAL A 440 -11.14 18.81 20.22
CA VAL A 440 -9.85 19.48 19.98
C VAL A 440 -9.45 20.25 21.23
N SER A 441 -8.27 19.93 21.75
CA SER A 441 -7.64 20.61 22.87
C SER A 441 -7.07 21.96 22.45
N SER A 442 -6.79 22.84 23.42
CA SER A 442 -6.23 24.18 23.14
C SER A 442 -4.86 24.17 22.46
N ASP A 443 -4.12 23.06 22.53
CA ASP A 443 -2.83 22.84 21.88
C ASP A 443 -2.93 22.22 20.47
N GLY A 444 -4.15 21.99 19.98
CA GLY A 444 -4.42 21.39 18.69
C GLY A 444 -4.40 19.86 18.68
N SER A 445 -4.20 19.19 19.82
CA SER A 445 -4.38 17.73 19.90
C SER A 445 -5.86 17.35 19.76
N ILE A 446 -6.12 16.24 19.08
CA ILE A 446 -7.49 15.75 18.80
C ILE A 446 -7.67 14.40 19.48
N ARG A 447 -8.76 14.27 20.23
CA ARG A 447 -9.22 13.01 20.82
C ARG A 447 -10.48 12.56 20.10
N ALA A 448 -10.61 11.27 19.78
CA ALA A 448 -11.78 10.71 19.12
C ALA A 448 -12.50 9.67 19.99
N SER A 449 -13.80 9.57 19.79
CA SER A 449 -14.65 8.48 20.24
C SER A 449 -15.40 7.97 19.02
N ARG A 450 -15.11 6.72 18.65
CA ARG A 450 -15.65 6.04 17.50
C ARG A 450 -17.15 5.76 17.64
N ASN A 451 -17.89 5.91 16.55
CA ASN A 451 -19.25 5.42 16.40
C ASN A 451 -19.32 3.92 16.04
N GLY A 452 -19.25 3.03 17.04
CA GLY A 452 -19.22 1.59 16.80
C GLY A 452 -20.59 0.91 16.53
N GLY A 453 -21.65 1.67 16.29
CA GLY A 453 -22.99 1.12 16.04
C GLY A 453 -23.15 0.50 14.65
N VAL A 454 -24.12 -0.42 14.49
CA VAL A 454 -24.62 -0.87 13.18
C VAL A 454 -25.74 0.07 12.77
N GLY A 455 -25.51 0.89 11.74
CA GLY A 455 -26.39 2.00 11.39
C GLY A 455 -26.27 3.11 12.43
N ILE A 456 -27.34 3.37 13.19
CA ILE A 456 -27.33 4.46 14.17
C ILE A 456 -26.34 4.22 15.32
N PRO A 457 -25.72 5.28 15.88
CA PRO A 457 -24.86 5.19 17.05
C PRO A 457 -25.53 4.53 18.24
N THR A 458 -25.06 3.33 18.62
CA THR A 458 -25.53 2.61 19.81
C THR A 458 -24.55 2.73 20.98
N TYR A 459 -23.26 2.96 20.69
CA TYR A 459 -22.23 3.24 21.70
C TYR A 459 -21.11 4.09 21.09
N TRP A 460 -20.33 4.71 21.97
CA TRP A 460 -19.15 5.51 21.62
C TRP A 460 -17.92 4.83 22.21
N GLN A 461 -16.98 4.41 21.36
CA GLN A 461 -15.75 3.73 21.79
C GLN A 461 -14.59 4.71 21.82
N ASP A 462 -14.04 4.97 22.99
CA ASP A 462 -12.92 5.91 23.14
C ASP A 462 -11.66 5.39 22.47
N LEU A 463 -11.14 6.14 21.49
CA LEU A 463 -9.87 5.85 20.81
C LEU A 463 -8.69 6.59 21.47
N GLY A 464 -8.97 7.51 22.40
CA GLY A 464 -7.94 8.37 22.99
C GLY A 464 -7.47 9.46 22.03
N VAL A 465 -6.24 9.95 22.24
CA VAL A 465 -5.65 11.01 21.40
C VAL A 465 -5.29 10.41 20.06
N VAL A 466 -6.01 10.81 19.01
CA VAL A 466 -5.80 10.33 17.65
C VAL A 466 -4.81 11.20 16.88
N PHE A 467 -4.69 12.48 17.20
CA PHE A 467 -3.78 13.41 16.51
C PHE A 467 -3.05 14.31 17.51
N ASN A 468 -1.72 14.40 17.38
CA ASN A 468 -0.87 15.25 18.21
C ASN A 468 0.24 15.97 17.42
N GLU A 469 0.20 15.92 16.08
CA GLU A 469 1.23 16.50 15.20
C GLU A 469 1.01 18.00 14.90
N GLY A 470 -0.03 18.59 15.48
CA GLY A 470 -0.41 20.00 15.27
C GLY A 470 0.64 21.02 15.73
N GLY A 471 1.64 20.62 16.51
CA GLY A 471 2.77 21.49 16.87
C GLY A 471 2.39 22.73 17.69
N GLY A 472 1.32 22.66 18.50
CA GLY A 472 0.83 23.79 19.31
C GLY A 472 0.07 24.86 18.51
N ARG A 473 -0.36 24.55 17.30
CA ARG A 473 -1.19 25.44 16.47
C ARG A 473 -2.53 25.73 17.13
N ASP A 474 -3.08 26.90 16.82
CA ASP A 474 -4.38 27.33 17.34
C ASP A 474 -5.49 26.36 16.91
N TRP A 475 -6.21 25.85 17.91
CA TRP A 475 -7.30 24.89 17.75
C TRP A 475 -8.39 25.37 16.77
N ARG A 476 -8.59 26.70 16.64
CA ARG A 476 -9.61 27.30 15.75
C ARG A 476 -9.34 27.11 14.26
N GLY A 477 -8.10 26.75 13.89
CA GLY A 477 -7.71 26.50 12.51
C GLY A 477 -7.93 25.06 12.05
N PHE A 478 -8.19 24.12 12.96
CA PHE A 478 -8.35 22.72 12.61
C PHE A 478 -9.74 22.41 12.07
N GLN A 479 -9.77 21.67 10.97
CA GLN A 479 -10.95 21.04 10.38
C GLN A 479 -10.59 19.61 9.98
N LEU A 480 -11.60 18.77 9.82
CA LEU A 480 -11.45 17.42 9.29
C LEU A 480 -12.28 17.28 8.03
N THR A 481 -11.66 16.73 6.98
CA THR A 481 -12.25 16.61 5.65
C THR A 481 -11.50 15.58 4.83
N ASP A 482 -12.22 14.70 4.14
CA ASP A 482 -11.66 13.81 3.12
C ASP A 482 -11.10 14.62 1.94
N ILE A 483 -9.80 14.91 1.94
CA ILE A 483 -9.10 15.76 0.96
C ILE A 483 -8.48 14.95 -0.17
N ASN A 484 -8.25 13.65 0.05
CA ASN A 484 -7.65 12.75 -0.93
C ASN A 484 -8.71 11.87 -1.65
N GLY A 485 -9.95 11.84 -1.15
CA GLY A 485 -11.08 11.12 -1.72
C GLY A 485 -11.07 9.63 -1.37
N ASP A 486 -10.53 9.25 -0.21
CA ASP A 486 -10.43 7.85 0.23
C ASP A 486 -11.53 7.39 1.19
N GLY A 487 -12.45 8.29 1.52
CA GLY A 487 -13.54 8.03 2.45
C GLY A 487 -13.17 8.21 3.92
N ARG A 488 -11.93 8.60 4.24
CA ARG A 488 -11.49 8.96 5.60
C ARG A 488 -11.27 10.45 5.69
N ASP A 489 -11.69 11.06 6.79
CA ASP A 489 -11.46 12.48 6.96
C ASP A 489 -10.01 12.76 7.37
N ASP A 490 -9.36 13.62 6.60
CA ASP A 490 -8.01 14.10 6.81
C ASP A 490 -7.97 15.31 7.73
N VAL A 491 -6.87 15.50 8.45
CA VAL A 491 -6.67 16.69 9.28
C VAL A 491 -6.12 17.82 8.42
N VAL A 492 -6.82 18.95 8.44
CA VAL A 492 -6.34 20.19 7.83
C VAL A 492 -6.27 21.29 8.86
N TRP A 493 -5.19 22.09 8.82
CA TRP A 493 -5.05 23.29 9.61
C TRP A 493 -4.93 24.51 8.72
N THR A 494 -5.82 25.47 8.94
CA THR A 494 -5.80 26.74 8.22
C THR A 494 -5.18 27.84 9.08
N SER A 495 -4.23 28.57 8.50
CA SER A 495 -3.68 29.81 9.06
C SER A 495 -4.66 31.00 8.96
N ASP A 496 -4.33 32.09 9.65
CA ASP A 496 -5.03 33.37 9.53
C ASP A 496 -4.99 33.99 8.11
N LYS A 497 -4.08 33.52 7.25
CA LYS A 497 -3.93 33.90 5.85
C LYS A 497 -4.66 32.98 4.87
N GLY A 498 -5.29 31.91 5.36
CA GLY A 498 -5.94 30.90 4.52
C GLY A 498 -5.01 29.81 3.97
N GLU A 499 -3.71 29.84 4.30
CA GLU A 499 -2.80 28.73 3.98
C GLU A 499 -3.24 27.47 4.74
N VAL A 500 -3.31 26.33 4.04
CA VAL A 500 -3.77 25.04 4.57
C VAL A 500 -2.59 24.08 4.65
N THR A 501 -2.30 23.59 5.84
CA THR A 501 -1.41 22.45 6.08
C THR A 501 -2.25 21.18 6.24
N THR A 502 -1.87 20.10 5.57
CA THR A 502 -2.66 18.86 5.51
C THR A 502 -1.86 17.67 6.05
N TRP A 503 -2.56 16.79 6.76
CA TRP A 503 -2.13 15.46 7.15
C TRP A 503 -3.19 14.46 6.73
N THR A 504 -2.82 13.50 5.88
CA THR A 504 -3.78 12.49 5.45
C THR A 504 -3.92 11.35 6.44
N ASN A 505 -5.14 10.83 6.55
CA ASN A 505 -5.56 9.78 7.45
C ASN A 505 -5.33 8.39 6.82
N LEU A 506 -4.38 7.63 7.38
CA LEU A 506 -4.15 6.25 6.98
C LEU A 506 -4.72 5.29 8.03
N ARG A 507 -5.27 4.16 7.57
CA ARG A 507 -5.65 3.02 8.43
C ARG A 507 -4.60 2.73 9.51
N GLY A 508 -5.08 2.69 10.76
CA GLY A 508 -4.29 2.28 11.91
C GLY A 508 -3.90 0.80 11.84
N HIS A 509 -2.77 0.44 12.44
CA HIS A 509 -2.24 -0.93 12.44
C HIS A 509 -1.88 -1.43 13.84
N SER A 510 -2.30 -0.71 14.89
CA SER A 510 -2.02 -1.09 16.28
C SER A 510 -3.03 -2.13 16.78
N VAL A 511 -2.56 -3.11 17.55
CA VAL A 511 -3.46 -4.08 18.22
C VAL A 511 -4.34 -3.33 19.23
N ASN A 512 -5.61 -3.71 19.37
CA ASN A 512 -6.57 -3.09 20.29
C ASN A 512 -6.80 -1.59 20.06
N SER A 513 -6.68 -1.13 18.81
CA SER A 513 -6.77 0.29 18.46
C SER A 513 -7.13 0.49 17.00
N LEU A 514 -7.94 1.51 16.72
CA LEU A 514 -8.25 2.01 15.38
C LEU A 514 -7.71 3.43 15.18
N VAL A 515 -6.75 3.85 16.03
CA VAL A 515 -6.12 5.17 15.91
C VAL A 515 -5.40 5.25 14.56
N PRO A 516 -5.68 6.28 13.73
CA PRO A 516 -5.02 6.47 12.45
C PRO A 516 -3.51 6.65 12.54
N VAL A 517 -2.87 6.42 11.40
CA VAL A 517 -1.51 6.89 11.12
C VAL A 517 -1.62 8.14 10.26
N TRP A 518 -1.03 9.24 10.72
CA TRP A 518 -1.05 10.50 9.99
C TRP A 518 0.16 10.61 9.06
N ARG A 519 -0.07 11.11 7.84
CA ARG A 519 0.99 11.41 6.88
C ARG A 519 0.95 12.87 6.50
N ALA A 520 1.98 13.63 6.87
CA ALA A 520 2.08 15.04 6.52
C ALA A 520 2.23 15.24 5.00
N ALA A 521 1.31 15.98 4.40
CA ALA A 521 1.36 16.42 3.00
C ALA A 521 1.96 17.84 2.84
N GLY A 522 2.22 18.52 3.96
CA GLY A 522 2.73 19.88 3.98
C GLY A 522 1.64 20.90 3.63
N VAL A 523 2.03 22.02 3.01
CA VAL A 523 1.10 23.06 2.57
C VAL A 523 0.47 22.65 1.25
N THR A 524 -0.83 22.37 1.29
CA THR A 524 -1.61 21.95 0.11
C THR A 524 -2.30 23.14 -0.56
N HIS A 525 -2.62 24.18 0.20
CA HIS A 525 -3.22 25.41 -0.31
C HIS A 525 -2.46 26.62 0.22
N PHE A 526 -2.09 27.56 -0.66
CA PHE A 526 -1.33 28.76 -0.27
C PHE A 526 -2.21 29.90 0.28
N GLY A 527 -3.53 29.72 0.31
CA GLY A 527 -4.51 30.69 0.78
C GLY A 527 -4.98 31.69 -0.28
N ASP A 528 -6.11 32.35 0.00
CA ASP A 528 -6.71 33.37 -0.85
C ASP A 528 -6.34 34.78 -0.31
N PRO A 529 -5.62 35.62 -1.09
CA PRO A 529 -5.25 36.98 -0.69
C PRO A 529 -6.45 37.88 -0.33
N LEU A 530 -7.67 37.54 -0.75
CA LEU A 530 -8.88 38.28 -0.39
C LEU A 530 -9.31 38.08 1.06
N LEU A 531 -8.87 36.99 1.72
CA LEU A 531 -9.24 36.68 3.11
C LEU A 531 -8.71 37.71 4.11
N THR A 532 -7.54 38.29 3.84
CA THR A 532 -6.93 39.30 4.71
C THR A 532 -7.73 40.60 4.77
N GLN A 533 -8.74 40.77 3.91
CA GLN A 533 -9.59 41.96 3.83
C GLN A 533 -10.82 41.87 4.74
N TYR A 534 -11.10 40.72 5.37
CA TYR A 534 -12.31 40.48 6.15
C TYR A 534 -12.03 40.14 7.63
N PRO A 535 -12.87 40.61 8.57
CA PRO A 535 -12.80 40.16 9.96
C PRO A 535 -13.21 38.67 10.07
N LYS A 536 -12.39 37.85 10.73
CA LYS A 536 -12.54 36.39 10.93
C LYS A 536 -12.42 35.56 9.63
N PRO A 537 -11.23 35.50 9.00
CA PRO A 537 -11.00 34.79 7.73
C PRO A 537 -11.27 33.28 7.82
N LEU A 538 -10.97 32.64 8.96
CA LEU A 538 -11.14 31.20 9.16
C LEU A 538 -12.59 30.72 9.02
N SER A 539 -13.57 31.54 9.37
CA SER A 539 -14.99 31.15 9.30
C SER A 539 -15.60 31.33 7.90
N LYS A 540 -14.77 31.61 6.88
CA LYS A 540 -15.18 31.81 5.49
C LYS A 540 -14.67 30.72 4.55
N LEU A 541 -13.87 29.82 5.10
CA LEU A 541 -13.21 28.72 4.44
C LEU A 541 -13.91 27.42 4.82
N ILE A 542 -14.45 26.76 3.81
CA ILE A 542 -15.17 25.50 3.98
C ILE A 542 -14.65 24.53 2.93
N PHE A 543 -14.43 23.27 3.29
CA PHE A 543 -14.10 22.22 2.34
C PHE A 543 -15.37 21.55 1.83
N GLY A 544 -15.39 21.19 0.55
CA GLY A 544 -16.48 20.41 -0.02
C GLY A 544 -16.18 19.92 -1.43
N ASN A 545 -16.79 18.79 -1.80
CA ASN A 545 -16.66 18.21 -3.13
C ASN A 545 -17.74 18.76 -4.06
N VAL A 546 -17.42 19.77 -4.85
CA VAL A 546 -18.38 20.51 -5.69
C VAL A 546 -18.84 19.78 -6.96
N LYS A 547 -18.25 18.63 -7.31
CA LYS A 547 -18.76 17.72 -8.37
C LYS A 547 -19.59 16.56 -7.81
N GLY A 548 -19.70 16.48 -6.48
CA GLY A 548 -20.69 15.71 -5.75
C GLY A 548 -20.48 14.21 -5.66
N HIS A 549 -19.23 13.76 -5.62
CA HIS A 549 -18.96 12.34 -5.56
C HIS A 549 -17.73 12.02 -4.72
N LYS A 550 -17.94 11.48 -3.52
CA LYS A 550 -16.90 11.01 -2.59
C LYS A 550 -16.14 9.76 -3.12
N GLU A 551 -16.54 9.15 -4.25
CA GLU A 551 -16.05 7.80 -4.62
C GLU A 551 -15.63 7.57 -6.09
N TRP A 552 -15.56 8.59 -6.97
CA TRP A 552 -15.15 8.33 -8.37
C TRP A 552 -13.64 8.36 -8.56
N VAL A 553 -13.00 7.21 -8.36
CA VAL A 553 -11.74 6.88 -9.04
C VAL A 553 -12.08 6.01 -10.25
N THR A 554 -12.55 6.63 -11.35
CA THR A 554 -12.91 5.88 -12.58
C THR A 554 -11.78 5.86 -13.60
N TYR A 555 -11.51 4.67 -14.14
CA TYR A 555 -10.59 4.46 -15.26
C TYR A 555 -10.92 5.37 -16.47
N PRO A 556 -9.94 5.96 -17.19
CA PRO A 556 -8.49 5.91 -16.94
C PRO A 556 -7.98 7.06 -16.05
N ASN A 557 -8.85 8.01 -15.68
CA ASN A 557 -8.46 9.22 -14.98
C ASN A 557 -8.64 9.02 -13.48
N TYR A 558 -7.62 8.43 -12.85
CA TYR A 558 -7.50 8.16 -11.42
C TYR A 558 -7.33 9.44 -10.58
N GLN A 559 -8.13 10.46 -10.83
CA GLN A 559 -8.09 11.70 -10.06
C GLN A 559 -8.83 11.45 -8.73
N GLY A 560 -8.12 11.59 -7.62
CA GLY A 560 -8.73 11.53 -6.29
C GLY A 560 -9.69 12.71 -6.15
N VAL A 561 -10.99 12.42 -6.11
CA VAL A 561 -12.05 13.44 -5.94
C VAL A 561 -12.25 13.71 -4.45
N GLY A 562 -11.22 14.24 -3.82
CA GLY A 562 -11.33 14.78 -2.47
C GLY A 562 -12.10 16.09 -2.43
N ASN A 563 -12.42 16.53 -1.22
CA ASN A 563 -12.95 17.87 -0.99
C ASN A 563 -11.90 18.93 -1.39
N ASP A 564 -12.37 20.06 -1.89
CA ASP A 564 -11.52 21.22 -2.16
C ASP A 564 -11.97 22.41 -1.33
N TYR A 565 -11.07 23.36 -1.21
CA TYR A 565 -11.22 24.63 -0.53
C TYR A 565 -12.27 25.51 -1.23
N THR A 566 -13.26 26.01 -0.48
CA THR A 566 -14.25 26.99 -0.95
C THR A 566 -14.23 28.24 -0.10
N VAL A 567 -14.35 29.42 -0.73
CA VAL A 567 -14.39 30.71 -0.03
C VAL A 567 -15.74 31.37 -0.21
N ALA A 568 -16.39 31.65 0.90
CA ALA A 568 -17.69 32.29 0.96
C ALA A 568 -17.56 33.76 1.41
N TYR A 569 -17.98 34.72 0.57
CA TYR A 569 -17.97 36.15 0.90
C TYR A 569 -19.28 36.86 0.56
N GLN A 570 -19.75 37.73 1.47
CA GLN A 570 -20.99 38.47 1.33
C GLN A 570 -20.80 39.70 0.43
N ILE A 571 -21.79 39.99 -0.43
CA ILE A 571 -21.75 41.15 -1.33
C ILE A 571 -23.09 41.88 -1.33
N GLY A 572 -23.04 43.19 -1.02
CA GLY A 572 -24.13 44.12 -1.24
C GLY A 572 -24.37 45.08 -0.05
N PRO A 573 -24.91 46.29 -0.30
CA PRO A 573 -25.43 47.16 0.76
C PRO A 573 -26.67 46.52 1.42
N SER A 574 -26.93 46.90 2.67
CA SER A 574 -28.02 46.40 3.51
C SER A 574 -29.36 46.31 2.76
N GLY A 575 -29.80 45.09 2.42
CA GLY A 575 -31.10 44.83 1.78
C GLY A 575 -31.11 43.76 0.68
N ALA A 576 -29.98 43.39 0.08
CA ALA A 576 -29.88 42.27 -0.87
C ALA A 576 -28.67 41.39 -0.51
N TYR A 577 -28.90 40.34 0.26
CA TYR A 577 -27.83 39.47 0.77
C TYR A 577 -27.48 38.39 -0.26
N LYS A 578 -26.41 38.60 -1.04
CA LYS A 578 -25.83 37.56 -1.90
C LYS A 578 -24.52 37.07 -1.32
N LEU A 579 -24.29 35.76 -1.40
CA LEU A 579 -23.01 35.14 -1.11
C LEU A 579 -22.32 34.77 -2.44
N ARG A 580 -21.09 35.21 -2.62
CA ARG A 580 -20.21 34.65 -3.65
C ARG A 580 -19.42 33.51 -3.06
N VAL A 581 -19.39 32.39 -3.78
CA VAL A 581 -18.60 31.21 -3.42
C VAL A 581 -17.64 30.92 -4.57
N THR A 582 -16.34 30.98 -4.30
CA THR A 582 -15.34 30.50 -5.26
C THR A 582 -15.27 28.98 -5.15
N LEU A 583 -15.43 28.29 -6.29
CA LEU A 583 -15.47 26.83 -6.38
C LEU A 583 -14.18 26.30 -6.98
N TRP A 584 -13.66 25.26 -6.36
CA TRP A 584 -12.46 24.54 -6.79
C TRP A 584 -12.76 23.05 -6.90
N PHE A 585 -12.13 22.40 -7.87
CA PHE A 585 -12.21 20.97 -8.08
C PHE A 585 -10.86 20.33 -7.76
N ASN A 586 -10.85 19.45 -6.77
CA ASN A 586 -9.66 18.73 -6.38
C ASN A 586 -9.43 17.57 -7.36
N SER A 587 -8.29 17.62 -8.04
CA SER A 587 -7.75 16.60 -8.94
C SER A 587 -6.43 16.04 -8.42
N GLY A 588 -6.17 16.25 -7.11
CA GLY A 588 -4.98 15.76 -6.43
C GLY A 588 -4.85 14.24 -6.49
N THR A 589 -3.65 13.77 -6.16
CA THR A 589 -3.31 12.34 -6.24
C THR A 589 -2.52 11.92 -5.02
N GLY A 590 -2.55 10.62 -4.73
CA GLY A 590 -1.83 10.02 -3.61
C GLY A 590 -2.46 10.26 -2.26
N GLY A 591 -1.74 9.89 -1.19
CA GLY A 591 -2.10 10.30 0.15
C GLY A 591 -2.83 9.29 1.01
N GLY A 592 -2.83 8.00 0.67
CA GLY A 592 -3.51 7.00 1.48
C GLY A 592 -4.75 6.41 0.84
N THR A 593 -5.16 6.90 -0.32
CA THR A 593 -6.31 6.34 -1.05
C THR A 593 -6.12 4.86 -1.32
N ARG A 594 -4.87 4.41 -1.46
CA ARG A 594 -4.48 3.01 -1.57
C ARG A 594 -3.23 2.76 -0.75
N GLN A 595 -3.30 1.82 0.18
CA GLN A 595 -2.15 1.37 0.95
C GLN A 595 -1.57 0.08 0.37
N ALA A 596 -0.30 -0.17 0.68
CA ALA A 596 0.33 -1.44 0.39
C ALA A 596 -0.48 -2.58 1.02
N GLY A 597 -0.80 -3.61 0.24
CA GLY A 597 -1.63 -4.72 0.68
C GLY A 597 -3.09 -4.68 0.21
N ASP A 598 -3.68 -3.52 -0.06
CA ASP A 598 -5.12 -3.46 -0.39
C ASP A 598 -5.50 -4.19 -1.69
N GLY A 599 -4.52 -4.38 -2.57
CA GLY A 599 -4.66 -5.09 -3.84
C GLY A 599 -4.42 -6.59 -3.76
N VAL A 600 -4.04 -7.11 -2.59
CA VAL A 600 -3.75 -8.54 -2.45
C VAL A 600 -5.03 -9.35 -2.57
N ARG A 601 -4.96 -10.42 -3.36
CA ARG A 601 -6.01 -11.43 -3.49
C ARG A 601 -5.37 -12.81 -3.50
N TYR A 602 -6.14 -13.82 -3.10
CA TYR A 602 -5.76 -15.23 -3.21
C TYR A 602 -6.86 -15.98 -3.95
N CYS A 603 -6.45 -16.84 -4.88
CA CYS A 603 -7.37 -17.66 -5.65
C CYS A 603 -6.60 -18.72 -6.45
N ASP A 604 -7.14 -19.91 -6.62
CA ASP A 604 -6.55 -20.90 -7.53
C ASP A 604 -6.73 -20.46 -8.99
N MET A 605 -5.78 -19.70 -9.52
CA MET A 605 -5.84 -19.20 -10.90
C MET A 605 -5.46 -20.28 -11.93
N ARG A 606 -4.95 -21.44 -11.49
CA ARG A 606 -4.34 -22.46 -12.37
C ARG A 606 -5.04 -23.82 -12.31
N GLY A 607 -6.01 -24.00 -11.41
CA GLY A 607 -6.71 -25.26 -11.19
C GLY A 607 -5.80 -26.34 -10.64
N LYS A 608 -5.00 -25.99 -9.62
CA LYS A 608 -4.06 -26.90 -8.94
C LYS A 608 -4.53 -27.35 -7.56
N GLY A 609 -5.68 -26.87 -7.09
CA GLY A 609 -6.20 -27.06 -5.73
C GLY A 609 -5.39 -26.30 -4.69
N SER A 610 -4.70 -25.22 -5.08
CA SER A 610 -3.91 -24.39 -4.17
C SER A 610 -3.98 -22.94 -4.62
N ASP A 611 -4.32 -22.05 -3.70
CA ASP A 611 -4.49 -20.64 -4.04
C ASP A 611 -3.18 -20.00 -4.45
N ASP A 612 -3.23 -19.25 -5.55
CA ASP A 612 -2.17 -18.38 -6.03
C ASP A 612 -2.25 -17.02 -5.33
N TYR A 613 -1.11 -16.34 -5.23
CA TYR A 613 -1.07 -14.96 -4.78
C TYR A 613 -1.28 -14.05 -5.98
N ILE A 614 -2.21 -13.11 -5.86
CA ILE A 614 -2.54 -12.15 -6.90
C ILE A 614 -2.38 -10.75 -6.33
N TRP A 615 -1.66 -9.90 -7.07
CA TRP A 615 -1.69 -8.47 -6.85
C TRP A 615 -2.62 -7.82 -7.89
N MET A 616 -3.68 -7.18 -7.40
CA MET A 616 -4.64 -6.41 -8.18
C MET A 616 -4.35 -4.92 -8.03
N ALA A 617 -3.93 -4.31 -9.13
CA ALA A 617 -3.72 -2.88 -9.21
C ALA A 617 -5.07 -2.11 -9.14
N LYS A 618 -4.99 -0.79 -8.95
CA LYS A 618 -6.16 0.09 -8.85
C LYS A 618 -7.06 0.07 -10.10
N ASP A 619 -6.51 -0.33 -11.25
CA ASP A 619 -7.19 -0.47 -12.52
C ASP A 619 -7.70 -1.88 -12.80
N GLY A 620 -7.70 -2.76 -11.79
CA GLY A 620 -8.08 -4.16 -11.93
C GLY A 620 -7.03 -5.01 -12.65
N THR A 621 -5.87 -4.47 -13.05
CA THR A 621 -4.78 -5.26 -13.63
C THR A 621 -4.30 -6.31 -12.63
N LEU A 622 -4.24 -7.57 -13.06
CA LEU A 622 -3.80 -8.70 -12.25
C LEU A 622 -2.35 -9.06 -12.53
N THR A 623 -1.56 -9.14 -11.47
CA THR A 623 -0.24 -9.78 -11.46
C THR A 623 -0.33 -11.06 -10.65
N VAL A 624 0.05 -12.20 -11.22
CA VAL A 624 -0.10 -13.51 -10.56
C VAL A 624 1.24 -14.12 -10.20
N PHE A 625 1.28 -14.70 -9.00
CA PHE A 625 2.38 -15.45 -8.44
C PHE A 625 1.83 -16.83 -8.07
N GLY A 626 2.17 -17.83 -8.87
CA GLY A 626 1.63 -19.18 -8.75
C GLY A 626 2.18 -19.94 -7.54
N ASN A 627 1.30 -20.53 -6.75
CA ASN A 627 1.63 -21.39 -5.62
C ASN A 627 2.01 -22.80 -6.09
N TYR A 628 3.23 -23.23 -5.79
CA TYR A 628 3.64 -24.60 -6.11
C TYR A 628 3.94 -25.41 -4.85
N ASN A 629 3.33 -25.03 -3.72
CA ASN A 629 3.41 -25.70 -2.43
C ASN A 629 4.84 -25.81 -1.90
N ASN A 630 5.65 -24.76 -2.11
CA ASN A 630 7.04 -24.70 -1.68
C ASN A 630 7.40 -23.29 -1.18
N PRO A 631 6.79 -22.84 -0.07
CA PRO A 631 7.10 -21.54 0.52
C PRO A 631 8.61 -21.47 0.84
N PRO A 632 9.26 -20.35 0.55
CA PRO A 632 8.70 -19.03 0.23
C PRO A 632 8.49 -18.74 -1.25
N ASN A 633 8.81 -19.70 -2.10
CA ASN A 633 9.04 -19.41 -3.49
C ASN A 633 7.70 -19.46 -4.23
N TRP A 634 7.47 -18.46 -5.08
CA TRP A 634 6.30 -18.38 -5.93
C TRP A 634 6.70 -18.35 -7.40
N LEU A 635 5.90 -18.95 -8.27
CA LEU A 635 6.09 -18.91 -9.73
C LEU A 635 5.64 -17.55 -10.26
N GLN A 636 6.55 -16.78 -10.84
CA GLN A 636 6.22 -15.43 -11.28
C GLN A 636 5.69 -15.42 -12.71
N TYR A 637 4.37 -15.21 -12.84
CA TYR A 637 3.75 -15.01 -14.14
C TYR A 637 3.75 -13.52 -14.56
N GLY A 638 3.95 -12.60 -13.61
CA GLY A 638 3.87 -11.17 -13.88
C GLY A 638 2.42 -10.75 -14.16
N VAL A 639 2.24 -9.69 -14.94
CA VAL A 639 0.90 -9.22 -15.35
C VAL A 639 0.27 -10.25 -16.29
N VAL A 640 -0.86 -10.82 -15.87
CA VAL A 640 -1.59 -11.85 -16.63
C VAL A 640 -2.89 -11.33 -17.23
N TYR A 641 -3.44 -10.23 -16.72
CA TYR A 641 -4.69 -9.64 -17.20
C TYR A 641 -4.73 -8.13 -16.96
N THR A 642 -5.22 -7.38 -17.95
CA THR A 642 -5.51 -5.95 -17.83
C THR A 642 -6.91 -5.70 -18.41
N PRO A 643 -7.90 -5.33 -17.58
CA PRO A 643 -9.31 -5.21 -18.01
C PRO A 643 -9.57 -3.97 -18.89
N GLY A 644 -8.71 -2.95 -18.82
CA GLY A 644 -8.83 -1.74 -19.63
C GLY A 644 -10.18 -1.04 -19.46
N SER A 645 -10.89 -0.79 -20.57
CA SER A 645 -12.17 -0.07 -20.55
C SER A 645 -13.31 -0.80 -19.81
N LEU A 646 -13.15 -2.08 -19.46
CA LEU A 646 -14.12 -2.79 -18.63
C LEU A 646 -14.22 -2.21 -17.21
N MET A 647 -13.19 -1.49 -16.76
CA MET A 647 -13.19 -0.79 -15.46
C MET A 647 -13.75 0.64 -15.53
N ALA A 648 -14.28 1.07 -16.68
CA ALA A 648 -14.91 2.38 -16.77
C ALA A 648 -16.17 2.40 -15.87
N GLY A 649 -16.18 3.27 -14.87
CA GLY A 649 -17.26 3.32 -13.87
C GLY A 649 -17.10 2.35 -12.70
N HIS A 650 -16.03 1.55 -12.67
CA HIS A 650 -15.75 0.58 -11.61
C HIS A 650 -14.42 0.88 -10.90
N THR A 651 -14.32 0.37 -9.69
CA THR A 651 -13.16 0.42 -8.81
C THR A 651 -12.70 -1.01 -8.49
N ARG A 652 -11.57 -1.14 -7.81
CA ARG A 652 -11.09 -2.45 -7.33
C ARG A 652 -12.08 -3.14 -6.39
N LYS A 653 -12.97 -2.39 -5.71
CA LYS A 653 -14.00 -2.94 -4.80
C LYS A 653 -15.09 -3.71 -5.55
N ASP A 654 -15.29 -3.39 -6.82
CA ASP A 654 -16.25 -4.08 -7.70
C ASP A 654 -15.73 -5.42 -8.23
N VAL A 655 -14.45 -5.73 -8.00
CA VAL A 655 -13.79 -6.90 -8.60
C VAL A 655 -13.68 -8.06 -7.62
N HIS A 656 -14.23 -9.21 -8.02
CA HIS A 656 -14.13 -10.46 -7.28
C HIS A 656 -13.40 -11.52 -8.12
N LEU A 657 -12.71 -12.45 -7.45
CA LEU A 657 -12.06 -13.60 -8.09
C LEU A 657 -12.67 -14.89 -7.57
N ALA A 658 -13.39 -15.63 -8.41
CA ALA A 658 -14.08 -16.85 -7.98
C ALA A 658 -14.23 -17.82 -9.15
N ASP A 659 -14.18 -19.13 -8.89
CA ASP A 659 -14.46 -20.18 -9.89
C ASP A 659 -15.98 -20.28 -10.12
N LEU A 660 -16.53 -19.35 -10.91
CA LEU A 660 -17.98 -19.21 -11.04
C LEU A 660 -18.60 -20.35 -11.88
N ASN A 661 -17.78 -21.00 -12.71
CA ASN A 661 -18.18 -22.05 -13.64
C ASN A 661 -17.80 -23.47 -13.19
N GLY A 662 -17.10 -23.61 -12.05
CA GLY A 662 -16.67 -24.88 -11.46
C GLY A 662 -15.61 -25.62 -12.26
N ASP A 663 -14.79 -24.93 -13.05
CA ASP A 663 -13.71 -25.54 -13.84
C ASP A 663 -12.39 -25.70 -13.06
N GLY A 664 -12.40 -25.32 -11.78
CA GLY A 664 -11.31 -25.35 -10.83
C GLY A 664 -10.45 -24.08 -10.86
N LYS A 665 -10.75 -23.09 -11.71
CA LYS A 665 -9.95 -21.87 -11.85
C LYS A 665 -10.76 -20.65 -11.52
N CYS A 666 -10.14 -19.73 -10.82
CA CYS A 666 -10.80 -18.46 -10.55
C CYS A 666 -10.97 -17.60 -11.79
N ASP A 667 -12.17 -17.07 -11.96
CA ASP A 667 -12.55 -16.11 -12.97
C ASP A 667 -12.48 -14.67 -12.44
N PHE A 668 -12.35 -13.72 -13.35
CA PHE A 668 -12.41 -12.29 -13.02
C PHE A 668 -13.84 -11.79 -13.13
N LEU A 669 -14.41 -11.34 -12.02
CA LEU A 669 -15.81 -10.92 -11.93
C LEU A 669 -15.87 -9.42 -11.66
N ILE A 670 -16.70 -8.70 -12.43
CA ILE A 670 -17.06 -7.30 -12.13
C ILE A 670 -18.51 -7.29 -11.68
N VAL A 671 -18.75 -6.83 -10.45
CA VAL A 671 -20.08 -6.61 -9.90
C VAL A 671 -20.42 -5.14 -10.08
N ASP A 672 -21.51 -4.84 -10.79
CA ASP A 672 -21.96 -3.47 -10.97
C ASP A 672 -22.62 -2.93 -9.69
N LYS A 673 -22.11 -1.82 -9.15
CA LYS A 673 -22.66 -1.16 -7.95
C LYS A 673 -24.16 -0.94 -8.03
N ALA A 674 -24.67 -0.46 -9.16
CA ALA A 674 -26.06 0.01 -9.26
C ALA A 674 -27.08 -1.13 -9.38
N SER A 675 -26.74 -2.18 -10.12
CA SER A 675 -27.64 -3.30 -10.44
C SER A 675 -27.34 -4.58 -9.65
N GLY A 676 -26.12 -4.73 -9.11
CA GLY A 676 -25.62 -5.98 -8.58
C GLY A 676 -25.28 -7.02 -9.66
N SER A 677 -25.38 -6.66 -10.95
CA SER A 677 -25.12 -7.59 -12.05
C SER A 677 -23.66 -8.02 -12.12
N VAL A 678 -23.43 -9.26 -12.54
CA VAL A 678 -22.12 -9.89 -12.58
C VAL A 678 -21.69 -10.06 -14.02
N ARG A 679 -20.63 -9.36 -14.43
CA ARG A 679 -19.89 -9.67 -15.66
C ARG A 679 -18.76 -10.61 -15.32
N MET A 680 -18.65 -11.69 -16.09
CA MET A 680 -17.59 -12.69 -15.91
C MET A 680 -16.60 -12.63 -17.08
N ILE A 681 -15.32 -12.60 -16.74
CA ILE A 681 -14.23 -12.84 -17.68
C ILE A 681 -13.58 -14.16 -17.24
N ARG A 682 -13.86 -15.20 -18.02
CA ARG A 682 -13.43 -16.57 -17.72
C ARG A 682 -11.92 -16.72 -17.86
N ASN A 683 -11.31 -17.40 -16.90
CA ASN A 683 -9.90 -17.76 -16.93
C ASN A 683 -9.66 -19.06 -17.71
N ASP A 684 -9.19 -18.92 -18.95
CA ASP A 684 -8.85 -20.03 -19.85
C ASP A 684 -7.40 -20.52 -19.68
N TYR A 685 -6.80 -20.40 -18.48
CA TYR A 685 -5.44 -20.88 -18.23
C TYR A 685 -5.27 -22.32 -18.72
N SER A 686 -4.20 -22.55 -19.49
CA SER A 686 -3.88 -23.83 -20.08
C SER A 686 -2.64 -24.42 -19.41
N ALA A 687 -2.85 -25.50 -18.64
CA ALA A 687 -1.76 -26.26 -18.02
C ALA A 687 -0.82 -26.90 -19.06
N ALA A 688 -1.28 -27.16 -20.29
CA ALA A 688 -0.46 -27.73 -21.35
C ALA A 688 0.58 -26.73 -21.91
N THR A 689 0.23 -25.45 -21.91
CA THR A 689 1.09 -24.37 -22.43
C THR A 689 1.67 -23.48 -21.34
N ASP A 690 1.21 -23.66 -20.09
CA ASP A 690 1.50 -22.83 -18.92
C ASP A 690 1.26 -21.33 -19.18
N LYS A 691 0.07 -21.01 -19.71
CA LYS A 691 -0.29 -19.64 -20.12
C LYS A 691 -1.71 -19.29 -19.72
N PHE A 692 -1.87 -18.06 -19.25
CA PHE A 692 -3.16 -17.42 -19.04
C PHE A 692 -3.77 -16.98 -20.37
N ALA A 693 -5.07 -17.17 -20.48
CA ALA A 693 -5.93 -16.67 -21.54
C ALA A 693 -7.27 -16.28 -20.91
N TRP A 694 -8.00 -15.37 -21.54
CA TRP A 694 -9.20 -14.78 -20.94
C TRP A 694 -10.31 -14.65 -21.98
N THR A 695 -11.53 -15.01 -21.59
CA THR A 695 -12.73 -14.88 -22.44
C THR A 695 -13.79 -14.07 -21.71
N ASP A 696 -14.17 -12.91 -22.25
CA ASP A 696 -15.32 -12.14 -21.74
C ASP A 696 -16.62 -12.89 -22.06
N MET A 697 -17.28 -13.38 -21.00
CA MET A 697 -18.55 -14.09 -21.08
C MET A 697 -19.75 -13.14 -21.05
N GLY A 698 -19.53 -11.84 -20.88
CA GLY A 698 -20.58 -10.85 -20.71
C GLY A 698 -21.20 -10.87 -19.31
N ILE A 699 -22.40 -10.28 -19.21
CA ILE A 699 -23.21 -10.34 -17.99
C ILE A 699 -23.78 -11.75 -17.88
N VAL A 700 -23.37 -12.46 -16.84
CA VAL A 700 -23.77 -13.85 -16.57
C VAL A 700 -24.86 -13.96 -15.51
N PHE A 701 -25.03 -12.93 -14.70
CA PHE A 701 -26.12 -12.82 -13.72
C PHE A 701 -26.58 -11.36 -13.63
N ASP A 702 -27.89 -11.15 -13.52
CA ASP A 702 -28.50 -9.82 -13.47
C ASP A 702 -28.49 -9.20 -12.06
N GLY A 703 -27.91 -9.90 -11.08
CA GLY A 703 -27.81 -9.47 -9.68
C GLY A 703 -29.01 -9.87 -8.82
N GLY A 704 -30.03 -10.53 -9.40
CA GLY A 704 -31.18 -11.03 -8.64
C GLY A 704 -32.03 -9.94 -7.97
N GLY A 705 -31.79 -8.66 -8.29
CA GLY A 705 -32.40 -7.51 -7.62
C GLY A 705 -31.79 -7.19 -6.26
N CYS A 706 -30.53 -7.57 -6.00
CA CYS A 706 -29.81 -7.13 -4.80
C CYS A 706 -29.79 -5.59 -4.72
N LYS A 707 -30.44 -5.06 -3.69
CA LYS A 707 -30.55 -3.60 -3.46
C LYS A 707 -29.42 -3.06 -2.59
N ASN A 708 -28.64 -3.97 -2.03
CA ASN A 708 -27.60 -3.66 -1.08
C ASN A 708 -26.34 -3.34 -1.86
N HIS A 709 -26.13 -2.04 -2.05
CA HIS A 709 -24.87 -1.52 -2.55
C HIS A 709 -23.77 -1.70 -1.49
N TYR A 710 -22.57 -1.30 -1.83
CA TYR A 710 -21.48 -1.12 -0.88
C TYR A 710 -21.42 0.32 -0.36
N GLY A 711 -21.03 0.52 0.90
CA GLY A 711 -20.78 1.83 1.51
C GLY A 711 -19.33 2.29 1.36
N VAL A 712 -18.90 3.23 2.19
CA VAL A 712 -17.63 3.97 2.02
C VAL A 712 -16.40 3.11 2.35
N GLY A 713 -16.42 2.40 3.49
CA GLY A 713 -15.27 1.61 3.96
C GLY A 713 -14.85 0.52 2.98
N LEU A 714 -13.56 0.18 2.96
CA LEU A 714 -12.95 -0.74 1.97
C LEU A 714 -13.69 -2.09 1.86
N PHE A 715 -14.06 -2.67 3.01
CA PHE A 715 -14.69 -3.99 3.11
C PHE A 715 -16.21 -3.96 3.20
N ASP A 716 -16.81 -2.76 3.17
CA ASP A 716 -18.27 -2.62 3.26
C ASP A 716 -18.93 -2.99 1.93
N MET A 717 -18.98 -4.29 1.61
CA MET A 717 -19.49 -4.84 0.35
C MET A 717 -20.85 -5.50 0.52
N GLY A 718 -21.84 -5.04 -0.25
CA GLY A 718 -23.19 -5.63 -0.25
C GLY A 718 -23.30 -6.95 -1.03
N VAL A 719 -22.37 -7.22 -1.96
CA VAL A 719 -22.32 -8.47 -2.72
C VAL A 719 -21.04 -9.21 -2.41
N ARG A 720 -21.16 -10.51 -2.15
CA ARG A 720 -20.04 -11.45 -2.02
C ARG A 720 -20.42 -12.75 -2.70
N PHE A 721 -19.47 -13.65 -2.88
CA PHE A 721 -19.80 -15.03 -3.23
C PHE A 721 -19.11 -15.97 -2.23
N ALA A 722 -19.67 -17.15 -2.04
CA ALA A 722 -19.06 -18.23 -1.26
C ALA A 722 -19.84 -19.52 -1.53
N ASP A 723 -19.20 -20.69 -1.48
CA ASP A 723 -19.93 -21.96 -1.60
C ASP A 723 -20.63 -22.32 -0.28
N ILE A 724 -21.82 -21.77 -0.07
CA ILE A 724 -22.61 -22.05 1.15
C ILE A 724 -23.36 -23.38 1.06
N THR A 725 -23.35 -24.05 -0.10
CA THR A 725 -24.03 -25.33 -0.30
C THR A 725 -23.09 -26.54 -0.28
N GLY A 726 -21.80 -26.33 -0.49
CA GLY A 726 -20.78 -27.37 -0.68
C GLY A 726 -20.90 -28.06 -2.02
N ASN A 727 -21.38 -27.36 -3.05
CA ASN A 727 -21.61 -27.94 -4.39
C ASN A 727 -20.43 -27.71 -5.35
N GLY A 728 -19.37 -27.02 -4.91
CA GLY A 728 -18.18 -26.66 -5.67
C GLY A 728 -18.33 -25.39 -6.50
N PHE A 729 -19.44 -24.67 -6.39
CA PHE A 729 -19.69 -23.40 -7.08
C PHE A 729 -19.97 -22.30 -6.05
N PRO A 730 -19.30 -21.16 -6.14
CA PRO A 730 -19.58 -20.04 -5.25
C PRO A 730 -20.97 -19.47 -5.54
N ASP A 731 -21.78 -19.35 -4.49
CA ASP A 731 -23.13 -18.81 -4.52
C ASP A 731 -23.11 -17.30 -4.37
N TYR A 732 -24.04 -16.59 -5.02
CA TYR A 732 -24.13 -15.13 -4.91
C TYR A 732 -24.85 -14.72 -3.62
N LEU A 733 -24.20 -13.90 -2.80
CA LEU A 733 -24.68 -13.45 -1.50
C LEU A 733 -24.96 -11.94 -1.54
N CYS A 734 -26.20 -11.55 -1.23
CA CYS A 734 -26.61 -10.17 -1.03
C CYS A 734 -26.78 -9.89 0.47
N ILE A 735 -25.93 -9.02 1.02
CA ILE A 735 -25.75 -8.82 2.46
C ILE A 735 -26.27 -7.44 2.87
N ASP A 736 -27.24 -7.43 3.79
CA ASP A 736 -27.77 -6.23 4.44
C ASP A 736 -26.72 -5.64 5.42
N PRO A 737 -26.77 -4.33 5.75
CA PRO A 737 -25.80 -3.68 6.67
C PRO A 737 -25.63 -4.37 8.03
N ASP A 738 -26.66 -5.05 8.52
CA ASP A 738 -26.66 -5.79 9.80
C ASP A 738 -26.27 -7.27 9.68
N GLY A 739 -25.82 -7.66 8.49
CA GLY A 739 -25.30 -8.98 8.19
C GLY A 739 -26.35 -10.04 7.85
N ARG A 740 -27.63 -9.67 7.75
CA ARG A 740 -28.65 -10.57 7.16
C ARG A 740 -28.33 -10.80 5.69
N THR A 741 -28.49 -12.03 5.21
CA THR A 741 -28.01 -12.43 3.87
C THR A 741 -29.08 -13.18 3.11
N ASP A 742 -29.41 -12.68 1.91
CA ASP A 742 -30.11 -13.42 0.86
C ASP A 742 -29.09 -14.08 -0.08
N ALA A 743 -29.41 -15.27 -0.60
CA ALA A 743 -28.51 -15.98 -1.50
C ALA A 743 -29.19 -16.47 -2.79
N TRP A 744 -28.38 -16.61 -3.83
CA TRP A 744 -28.72 -17.26 -5.10
C TRP A 744 -27.74 -18.38 -5.37
N ILE A 745 -28.27 -19.59 -5.44
CA ILE A 745 -27.49 -20.80 -5.56
C ILE A 745 -27.00 -20.97 -6.98
N ASN A 746 -25.69 -21.06 -7.11
CA ASN A 746 -25.02 -21.23 -8.38
C ASN A 746 -24.91 -22.72 -8.70
N THR A 747 -25.29 -23.09 -9.92
CA THR A 747 -25.10 -24.43 -10.47
C THR A 747 -24.51 -24.31 -11.87
N ASN A 748 -23.22 -23.92 -11.93
CA ASN A 748 -22.50 -23.60 -13.17
C ASN A 748 -23.13 -22.42 -13.93
N ILE A 749 -23.00 -21.23 -13.38
CA ILE A 749 -23.48 -19.94 -13.91
C ILE A 749 -25.03 -19.89 -14.01
N VAL A 750 -25.73 -20.84 -13.40
CA VAL A 750 -27.20 -20.83 -13.28
C VAL A 750 -27.57 -20.52 -11.84
N PHE A 751 -28.06 -19.31 -11.63
CA PHE A 751 -28.42 -18.78 -10.31
C PHE A 751 -29.90 -18.99 -9.99
N ARG A 752 -30.18 -19.59 -8.82
CA ARG A 752 -31.56 -19.79 -8.33
C ARG A 752 -31.71 -19.18 -6.94
N ALA A 753 -32.71 -18.33 -6.76
CA ALA A 753 -32.96 -17.70 -5.47
C ALA A 753 -33.19 -18.76 -4.38
N MET A 754 -32.40 -18.71 -3.30
CA MET A 754 -32.66 -19.40 -2.04
C MET A 754 -33.58 -18.56 -1.14
N GLY A 755 -33.48 -17.22 -1.23
CA GLY A 755 -34.01 -16.32 -0.21
C GLY A 755 -33.02 -16.18 0.94
N GLN A 756 -33.51 -16.02 2.17
CA GLN A 756 -32.65 -15.72 3.31
C GLN A 756 -31.77 -16.93 3.66
N ALA A 757 -30.49 -16.87 3.34
CA ALA A 757 -29.50 -17.87 3.76
C ALA A 757 -29.19 -17.71 5.25
N LYS A 758 -29.08 -16.47 5.74
CA LYS A 758 -28.73 -16.17 7.13
C LYS A 758 -29.53 -14.98 7.66
N ALA A 759 -30.10 -15.12 8.85
CA ALA A 759 -30.77 -14.05 9.58
C ALA A 759 -29.72 -13.09 10.17
N SER A 760 -30.13 -11.85 10.41
CA SER A 760 -29.27 -10.85 11.06
C SER A 760 -28.72 -11.36 12.38
N ALA A 761 -27.42 -11.17 12.58
CA ALA A 761 -26.76 -11.34 13.88
C ALA A 761 -26.45 -9.97 14.53
N GLY A 762 -26.90 -8.86 13.93
CA GLY A 762 -26.48 -7.51 14.32
C GLY A 762 -25.00 -7.27 14.06
N ALA A 763 -24.44 -7.94 13.06
CA ALA A 763 -23.03 -7.92 12.71
C ALA A 763 -22.83 -6.94 11.54
N ASP A 764 -22.02 -5.91 11.73
CA ASP A 764 -21.70 -4.95 10.65
C ASP A 764 -21.12 -5.70 9.45
N ARG A 765 -21.73 -5.52 8.27
CA ARG A 765 -21.33 -6.28 7.08
C ARG A 765 -19.92 -5.97 6.60
N ALA A 766 -19.36 -4.79 6.92
CA ALA A 766 -17.97 -4.47 6.63
C ALA A 766 -17.01 -5.48 7.29
N ASN A 767 -17.44 -6.03 8.42
CA ASN A 767 -16.66 -6.91 9.28
C ASN A 767 -17.00 -8.40 9.11
N ILE A 768 -17.81 -8.76 8.11
CA ILE A 768 -18.14 -10.16 7.82
C ILE A 768 -17.04 -10.78 6.94
N ARG A 769 -16.79 -12.08 7.06
CA ARG A 769 -16.07 -12.94 6.12
C ARG A 769 -16.81 -14.26 5.94
N TRP A 770 -16.59 -14.92 4.81
CA TRP A 770 -17.19 -16.21 4.49
C TRP A 770 -16.06 -17.17 4.14
N ALA A 771 -15.90 -18.23 4.92
CA ALA A 771 -14.85 -19.22 4.69
C ALA A 771 -15.21 -20.54 5.39
N ASP A 772 -14.87 -21.67 4.82
CA ASP A 772 -14.97 -22.98 5.48
C ASP A 772 -13.88 -23.10 6.56
N VAL A 773 -14.25 -22.86 7.82
CA VAL A 773 -13.29 -22.92 8.94
C VAL A 773 -13.18 -24.32 9.55
N ASN A 774 -13.99 -25.27 9.08
CA ASN A 774 -14.12 -26.59 9.69
C ASN A 774 -13.78 -27.75 8.72
N GLY A 775 -13.58 -27.44 7.43
CA GLY A 775 -13.16 -28.37 6.39
C GLY A 775 -14.28 -29.25 5.84
N ASP A 776 -15.55 -28.88 6.02
CA ASP A 776 -16.69 -29.67 5.52
C ASP A 776 -17.11 -29.32 4.08
N GLY A 777 -16.38 -28.39 3.46
CA GLY A 777 -16.60 -27.90 2.10
C GLY A 777 -17.71 -26.86 2.00
N LYS A 778 -18.27 -26.36 3.11
CA LYS A 778 -19.27 -25.28 3.10
C LYS A 778 -18.71 -24.03 3.77
N ALA A 779 -18.94 -22.89 3.16
CA ALA A 779 -18.56 -21.62 3.75
C ALA A 779 -19.32 -21.35 5.06
N ASP A 780 -18.56 -20.98 6.10
CA ASP A 780 -19.03 -20.55 7.39
C ASP A 780 -19.14 -19.02 7.46
N TYR A 781 -19.94 -18.50 8.39
CA TYR A 781 -20.10 -17.05 8.59
C TYR A 781 -19.23 -16.58 9.72
N ILE A 782 -18.40 -15.57 9.47
CA ILE A 782 -17.44 -15.04 10.44
C ILE A 782 -17.67 -13.53 10.56
N TRP A 783 -17.71 -13.03 11.79
CA TRP A 783 -17.70 -11.60 12.09
C TRP A 783 -16.44 -11.25 12.88
N ILE A 784 -15.80 -10.15 12.51
CA ILE A 784 -14.56 -9.67 13.08
C ILE A 784 -14.82 -8.42 13.92
N ASP A 785 -14.31 -8.39 15.14
CA ASP A 785 -14.19 -7.17 15.91
C ASP A 785 -12.90 -6.47 15.47
N GLU A 786 -13.01 -5.44 14.63
CA GLU A 786 -11.84 -4.73 14.12
C GLU A 786 -11.06 -3.98 15.22
N PHE A 787 -11.72 -3.61 16.32
CA PHE A 787 -11.05 -2.94 17.43
C PHE A 787 -10.21 -3.92 18.23
N LEU A 788 -10.82 -5.03 18.67
CA LEU A 788 -10.15 -6.05 19.50
C LEU A 788 -9.32 -7.06 18.71
N GLY A 789 -9.52 -7.14 17.40
CA GLY A 789 -8.94 -8.16 16.52
C GLY A 789 -9.45 -9.58 16.82
N THR A 790 -10.57 -9.73 17.52
CA THR A 790 -11.20 -11.03 17.83
C THR A 790 -12.25 -11.39 16.79
N TYR A 791 -12.65 -12.65 16.68
CA TYR A 791 -13.73 -13.04 15.77
C TYR A 791 -14.78 -13.92 16.45
N GLN A 792 -16.01 -13.81 15.95
CA GLN A 792 -17.13 -14.69 16.25
C GLN A 792 -17.54 -15.40 14.98
N TYR A 793 -17.88 -16.68 15.06
CA TYR A 793 -18.27 -17.42 13.87
C TYR A 793 -19.41 -18.40 14.12
N TRP A 794 -20.08 -18.74 13.02
CA TRP A 794 -21.20 -19.67 12.97
C TRP A 794 -20.91 -20.71 11.90
N THR A 795 -20.90 -21.98 12.28
CA THR A 795 -20.67 -23.06 11.33
C THR A 795 -21.95 -23.41 10.58
N ASN A 796 -21.82 -23.67 9.28
CA ASN A 796 -22.89 -24.04 8.37
C ASN A 796 -23.27 -25.52 8.51
N ALA A 797 -24.33 -25.80 9.27
CA ALA A 797 -24.82 -27.16 9.49
C ALA A 797 -25.64 -27.71 8.29
N GLY A 798 -25.73 -26.96 7.19
CA GLY A 798 -26.49 -27.30 5.99
C GLY A 798 -27.95 -26.84 6.04
N PRO A 799 -28.82 -27.39 5.16
CA PRO A 799 -30.19 -26.94 5.00
C PRO A 799 -31.01 -26.98 6.30
N GLY A 800 -31.70 -25.89 6.59
CA GLY A 800 -32.55 -25.72 7.75
C GLY A 800 -34.01 -25.42 7.39
N ASN A 801 -34.94 -25.62 8.33
CA ASN A 801 -36.33 -25.20 8.18
C ASN A 801 -36.47 -23.71 8.52
N PRO A 802 -36.86 -22.82 7.58
CA PRO A 802 -37.01 -21.39 7.85
C PRO A 802 -37.97 -21.05 8.99
N ALA A 803 -38.99 -21.88 9.20
CA ALA A 803 -39.97 -21.69 10.27
C ALA A 803 -39.33 -21.76 11.67
N ASP A 804 -38.24 -22.51 11.81
CA ASP A 804 -37.55 -22.76 13.08
C ASP A 804 -36.23 -21.98 13.20
N ASN A 805 -35.76 -21.38 12.11
CA ASN A 805 -34.43 -20.75 11.98
C ASN A 805 -34.50 -19.24 11.66
N LEU A 806 -35.47 -18.51 12.24
CA LEU A 806 -35.62 -17.05 12.02
C LEU A 806 -35.73 -16.67 10.54
N GLY A 807 -36.30 -17.55 9.71
CA GLY A 807 -36.41 -17.38 8.26
C GLY A 807 -35.22 -17.90 7.45
N SER A 808 -34.13 -18.35 8.08
CA SER A 808 -32.97 -18.89 7.39
C SER A 808 -33.18 -20.28 6.80
N HIS A 809 -32.80 -20.41 5.54
CA HIS A 809 -32.77 -21.68 4.81
C HIS A 809 -31.53 -22.54 5.12
N ILE A 810 -30.54 -21.98 5.82
CA ILE A 810 -29.38 -22.70 6.36
C ILE A 810 -29.44 -22.68 7.89
N HIS A 811 -29.12 -23.79 8.52
CA HIS A 811 -28.95 -23.88 9.97
C HIS A 811 -27.52 -23.47 10.36
N TRP A 812 -27.42 -22.55 11.31
CA TRP A 812 -26.16 -21.92 11.72
C TRP A 812 -25.88 -22.19 13.19
N ASP A 813 -24.79 -22.93 13.47
CA ASP A 813 -24.37 -23.22 14.84
C ASP A 813 -23.40 -22.14 15.35
N ALA A 814 -23.83 -21.33 16.30
CA ALA A 814 -22.98 -20.31 16.92
C ALA A 814 -21.84 -20.97 17.73
N ARG A 815 -20.59 -20.56 17.46
CA ARG A 815 -19.41 -21.09 18.15
C ARG A 815 -18.83 -20.14 19.21
N GLY A 816 -19.41 -18.95 19.35
CA GLY A 816 -18.97 -17.93 20.31
C GLY A 816 -17.75 -17.15 19.82
N VAL A 817 -17.13 -16.39 20.72
CA VAL A 817 -15.90 -15.62 20.44
C VAL A 817 -14.70 -16.57 20.52
N SER A 818 -13.85 -16.57 19.49
CA SER A 818 -12.61 -17.35 19.41
C SER A 818 -11.46 -16.48 18.90
N GLY A 819 -10.24 -16.69 19.43
CA GLY A 819 -9.01 -16.01 19.01
C GLY A 819 -8.91 -14.49 19.29
N GLY A 820 -7.68 -13.94 19.30
CA GLY A 820 -7.42 -12.58 18.78
C GLY A 820 -6.81 -11.47 19.66
N GLY A 821 -6.84 -11.52 20.99
CA GLY A 821 -6.47 -10.35 21.82
C GLY A 821 -4.99 -9.95 21.93
N GLY A 822 -4.08 -10.44 21.08
CA GLY A 822 -2.62 -10.22 21.23
C GLY A 822 -1.80 -10.05 19.95
N ASN A 823 -2.15 -10.73 18.86
CA ASN A 823 -1.34 -10.75 17.62
C ASN A 823 -2.12 -10.36 16.35
N LEU A 824 -3.43 -10.10 16.47
CA LEU A 824 -4.33 -9.75 15.37
C LEU A 824 -4.63 -8.24 15.40
N ARG A 825 -4.74 -7.59 14.23
CA ARG A 825 -4.79 -6.13 14.10
C ARG A 825 -5.95 -5.69 13.19
N GLY A 826 -6.85 -4.86 13.70
CA GLY A 826 -7.65 -3.94 12.88
C GLY A 826 -8.56 -4.56 11.82
N GLU A 827 -8.90 -3.74 10.83
CA GLU A 827 -9.60 -4.08 9.59
C GLU A 827 -8.83 -5.06 8.67
N CYS A 828 -7.62 -5.51 9.06
CA CYS A 828 -6.72 -6.33 8.23
C CYS A 828 -6.83 -7.84 8.54
N LEU A 829 -7.98 -8.28 9.05
CA LEU A 829 -8.24 -9.66 9.42
C LEU A 829 -9.12 -10.34 8.39
N ASP A 830 -8.68 -11.52 8.00
CA ASP A 830 -9.04 -12.12 6.74
C ASP A 830 -8.80 -13.64 6.89
N PHE A 831 -9.64 -14.48 6.27
CA PHE A 831 -9.59 -15.95 6.28
C PHE A 831 -9.49 -16.56 4.87
N SER A 832 -8.51 -17.45 4.64
CA SER A 832 -8.40 -18.23 3.41
C SER A 832 -9.16 -19.55 3.54
N ASP A 833 -9.96 -19.89 2.53
CA ASP A 833 -10.36 -21.27 2.26
C ASP A 833 -10.11 -21.65 0.80
N GLY A 834 -9.93 -22.95 0.55
CA GLY A 834 -9.65 -23.51 -0.78
C GLY A 834 -10.88 -23.61 -1.69
N LEU A 835 -11.94 -22.84 -1.44
CA LEU A 835 -13.19 -22.82 -2.22
C LEU A 835 -13.76 -21.39 -2.32
N CYS A 836 -12.97 -20.48 -2.91
CA CYS A 836 -13.41 -19.20 -3.51
C CYS A 836 -14.48 -18.40 -2.74
N LEU A 837 -14.06 -17.55 -1.79
CA LEU A 837 -13.89 -16.10 -2.06
C LEU A 837 -13.40 -15.32 -0.83
N LEU A 838 -12.35 -14.55 -1.12
CA LEU A 838 -11.94 -13.30 -0.49
C LEU A 838 -11.44 -13.33 0.95
N GLU A 839 -10.11 -13.21 0.95
CA GLU A 839 -9.27 -12.38 1.82
C GLU A 839 -8.56 -13.20 2.90
N PHE A 840 -7.22 -13.31 2.74
CA PHE A 840 -6.08 -13.76 3.57
C PHE A 840 -6.11 -14.98 4.52
N VAL A 841 -5.01 -15.74 4.54
CA VAL A 841 -4.71 -16.81 5.52
C VAL A 841 -4.34 -16.21 6.89
N PRO A 842 -4.74 -16.79 8.04
CA PRO A 842 -4.32 -16.34 9.36
C PRO A 842 -2.82 -16.61 9.60
N GLY A 843 -2.04 -15.55 9.87
CA GLY A 843 -0.66 -15.66 10.33
C GLY A 843 0.21 -14.44 10.04
N GLU A 844 0.20 -13.48 10.96
CA GLU A 844 1.19 -12.41 11.19
C GLU A 844 2.07 -11.99 10.01
N TRP A 845 1.76 -11.00 9.16
CA TRP A 845 2.82 -10.14 8.56
C TRP A 845 2.27 -8.77 8.12
N ALA A 846 2.39 -7.76 8.99
CA ALA A 846 2.29 -6.36 8.60
C ALA A 846 3.70 -5.78 8.44
N SER A 847 3.84 -4.93 7.42
CA SER A 847 4.97 -4.03 7.20
C SER A 847 5.38 -3.31 8.48
N THR A 848 6.60 -3.56 8.96
CA THR A 848 7.27 -2.64 9.88
C THR A 848 7.70 -1.41 9.09
N ALA A 849 6.90 -0.36 9.10
CA ALA A 849 7.43 0.98 8.96
C ALA A 849 7.63 1.54 10.38
N ASP A 850 8.91 1.70 10.74
CA ASP A 850 9.43 2.69 11.69
C ASP A 850 9.49 2.49 13.22
N ASP A 851 9.52 1.27 13.77
CA ASP A 851 10.29 1.09 15.01
C ASP A 851 11.06 -0.23 15.11
N GLY A 852 12.37 -0.10 15.36
CA GLY A 852 13.25 -1.22 15.58
C GLY A 852 13.10 -1.78 16.98
N SER A 853 12.16 -2.69 17.21
CA SER A 853 12.29 -3.75 18.23
C SER A 853 11.06 -4.65 18.32
N ALA A 854 11.19 -5.93 17.96
CA ALA A 854 10.81 -7.10 18.77
C ALA A 854 10.88 -8.39 17.93
N THR A 855 11.37 -9.47 18.52
CA THR A 855 11.33 -10.84 17.99
C THR A 855 10.30 -11.64 18.79
N PRO A 856 9.47 -12.46 18.13
CA PRO A 856 9.27 -13.82 18.62
C PRO A 856 9.09 -14.89 17.53
N SER A 857 9.25 -16.14 17.96
CA SER A 857 9.18 -17.42 17.24
C SER A 857 7.86 -18.16 17.52
N PHE A 858 7.49 -19.18 16.70
CA PHE A 858 6.93 -20.54 17.02
C PHE A 858 5.99 -21.07 15.90
N VAL A 859 6.32 -22.20 15.27
CA VAL A 859 5.76 -23.59 15.40
C VAL A 859 4.47 -23.85 14.61
N GLY A 860 4.63 -24.69 13.57
CA GLY A 860 3.55 -25.17 12.72
C GLY A 860 2.65 -26.20 13.39
N ILE A 861 1.46 -26.36 12.82
CA ILE A 861 0.50 -27.38 13.16
C ILE A 861 0.27 -28.20 11.88
N ASN A 862 0.81 -29.43 11.88
CA ASN A 862 0.34 -30.51 11.04
C ASN A 862 -0.96 -31.04 11.66
N GLU A 863 -2.02 -31.19 10.87
CA GLU A 863 -2.68 -32.46 10.52
C GLU A 863 -3.91 -32.20 9.64
#